data_AF-A0A9Q0BJA3-F1
#
_entry.id   AF-A0A9Q0BJA3-F1
#
_cell.length_a   1.000
_cell.length_b   1.000
_cell.length_c   1.000
_cell.angle_alpha   90.00
_cell.angle_beta   90.00
_cell.angle_gamma   90.00
#
_symmetry.space_group_name_H-M   'P 1'
#
loop_
_entity.id
_entity.type
_entity.pdbx_description
1 polymer ?
#
loop_
_entity_poly.entity_id
_entity_poly.type
_entity_poly.pdbx_seq_one_letter_code
_entity_poly.pdbx_strand_id
1 'polypeptide(L)'
;MFSNFKERFISAIAPDLPPLPGSGERNSGGHHHHHHHSSPHQRLRFGGSGGQPMPDKFPYARPPFLQLLTPDELRASADHNVRPIIVPRDINLLPWGTGYAECVNSGKSEWNEDQGAFCRQVLSDPEHKHPDLPYTYFGIFDGHAGYGAALAASHQFHHILHEKLVDCLELLLPRDAEANSGGGGDGTKLNPTFPHPIYFQRRVSKDELIVGALESAFFNMDSLIAQDSDRYRDAGGCTACVSLFIDGKMYVANAGDSRAVLCQRRATPEKPHTNATDSGIEPDPLEASCYPVPFSADHTPETERERLLNVARLKPHLMGQHYVAMEYAKRPHIKDMGQRILCRQGTMRGWTYKTLTREDLRMPVVNGEGKRSRLLGTLGVTRGFGDHELLAINTGIQIKPFLTPHPDVRQRDLTQVVCIPDEDNRDGDYGVLVMATDGLWDVSENEAVSRTVFQTLSKYPTEKHRYTMVAQELVARARGKINDSGHWRLADSKAAATVDDISVIVIPVSQYYKEHVEWTQNYKRDLEHRRRQAQANMAQEAVNVLNGVIAEEAHVVEEEEEEGEVVVHEARTTQKQPEKQQRSQEAVDETLVVELTPSLKQVQLKDADAAAADSGKEEDNGKEKEREATTTRQQTPQQQQKGRKGKGKH
;
A
#
# COMPACT_ATOMS: atom_id res chain seq x y z
N MET A 1 9.72 -15.94 31.72
CA MET A 1 9.76 -17.18 30.91
C MET A 1 9.12 -17.03 29.53
N PHE A 2 8.22 -16.07 29.27
CA PHE A 2 7.54 -15.94 27.97
C PHE A 2 8.32 -15.23 26.83
N SER A 3 9.46 -14.59 27.10
CA SER A 3 10.26 -13.89 26.06
C SER A 3 10.92 -14.84 25.06
N ASN A 4 11.51 -15.94 25.54
CA ASN A 4 12.40 -16.80 24.74
C ASN A 4 11.67 -17.70 23.73
N PHE A 5 10.34 -17.64 23.67
CA PHE A 5 9.54 -18.35 22.66
C PHE A 5 9.27 -17.51 21.40
N LYS A 6 9.24 -16.15 21.48
CA LYS A 6 9.04 -15.29 20.29
C LYS A 6 10.22 -15.37 19.31
N GLU A 7 11.46 -15.34 19.80
CA GLU A 7 12.66 -15.34 18.94
C GLU A 7 12.83 -16.62 18.10
N ARG A 8 12.36 -17.78 18.59
CA ARG A 8 12.50 -19.06 17.86
C ARG A 8 11.53 -19.21 16.68
N PHE A 9 10.40 -18.49 16.67
CA PHE A 9 9.42 -18.58 15.57
C PHE A 9 9.85 -17.79 14.33
N ILE A 10 10.62 -16.70 14.50
CA ILE A 10 11.11 -15.85 13.39
C ILE A 10 12.01 -16.64 12.42
N SER A 11 12.69 -17.68 12.90
CA SER A 11 13.62 -18.51 12.09
C SER A 11 12.94 -19.66 11.34
N ALA A 12 11.64 -19.93 11.53
CA ALA A 12 11.03 -21.22 11.21
C ALA A 12 9.83 -21.17 10.25
N ILE A 13 9.55 -20.02 9.63
CA ILE A 13 8.43 -19.86 8.69
C ILE A 13 8.97 -19.45 7.32
N ALA A 14 9.47 -20.45 6.58
CA ALA A 14 9.45 -20.46 5.13
C ALA A 14 8.42 -21.53 4.73
N PRO A 15 7.45 -21.25 3.83
CA PRO A 15 6.62 -22.31 3.27
C PRO A 15 7.50 -23.20 2.37
N ASP A 16 7.46 -24.51 2.61
CA ASP A 16 8.16 -25.51 1.78
C ASP A 16 7.64 -25.49 0.33
N LEU A 17 8.30 -24.70 -0.51
CA LEU A 17 8.22 -24.85 -1.96
C LEU A 17 9.05 -26.08 -2.36
N PRO A 18 8.51 -27.02 -3.14
CA PRO A 18 9.24 -28.23 -3.50
C PRO A 18 10.49 -27.86 -4.31
N PRO A 19 11.68 -28.38 -3.96
CA PRO A 19 12.89 -28.07 -4.68
C PRO A 19 12.81 -28.58 -6.12
N LEU A 20 12.98 -27.68 -7.09
CA LEU A 20 13.15 -28.07 -8.48
C LEU A 20 14.36 -29.02 -8.60
N PRO A 21 14.24 -30.14 -9.32
CA PRO A 21 15.29 -31.16 -9.34
C PRO A 21 16.56 -30.64 -10.00
N GLY A 22 17.67 -30.66 -9.24
CA GLY A 22 18.98 -30.26 -9.73
C GLY A 22 19.44 -31.16 -10.89
N SER A 23 19.75 -30.55 -12.03
CA SER A 23 20.35 -31.25 -13.17
C SER A 23 21.80 -31.61 -12.88
N GLY A 24 22.07 -32.91 -12.73
CA GLY A 24 23.41 -33.41 -12.45
C GLY A 24 24.41 -33.07 -13.56
N GLU A 25 25.60 -32.59 -13.15
CA GLU A 25 26.72 -32.32 -14.04
C GLU A 25 27.12 -33.59 -14.81
N ARG A 26 27.06 -33.53 -16.15
CA ARG A 26 27.83 -34.45 -17.00
C ARG A 26 29.07 -33.73 -17.51
N ASN A 27 30.20 -34.20 -17.00
CA ASN A 27 31.54 -33.72 -17.30
C ASN A 27 31.88 -33.91 -18.79
N SER A 28 32.05 -32.81 -19.54
CA SER A 28 32.72 -32.78 -20.84
C SER A 28 33.47 -31.46 -21.01
N GLY A 29 34.79 -31.51 -20.95
CA GLY A 29 35.63 -30.31 -20.90
C GLY A 29 35.67 -29.52 -22.21
N GLY A 30 35.54 -28.20 -22.10
CA GLY A 30 35.86 -27.23 -23.14
C GLY A 30 36.49 -25.99 -22.50
N HIS A 31 37.76 -25.71 -22.80
CA HIS A 31 38.43 -24.49 -22.30
C HIS A 31 37.92 -23.25 -23.06
N HIS A 32 37.23 -22.36 -22.35
CA HIS A 32 37.08 -20.96 -22.77
C HIS A 32 37.42 -20.01 -21.64
N HIS A 33 38.42 -19.15 -21.88
CA HIS A 33 38.79 -18.06 -20.99
C HIS A 33 37.70 -16.97 -21.00
N HIS A 34 37.02 -16.79 -19.86
CA HIS A 34 36.25 -15.57 -19.61
C HIS A 34 37.09 -14.57 -18.81
N HIS A 35 37.41 -13.45 -19.44
CA HIS A 35 37.99 -12.29 -18.76
C HIS A 35 36.90 -11.55 -17.96
N HIS A 36 36.92 -11.69 -16.63
CA HIS A 36 36.23 -10.74 -15.76
C HIS A 36 36.95 -9.39 -15.79
N HIS A 37 36.35 -8.40 -16.45
CA HIS A 37 36.71 -6.99 -16.28
C HIS A 37 35.66 -6.26 -15.43
N SER A 38 35.70 -6.52 -14.12
CA SER A 38 35.10 -5.62 -13.12
C SER A 38 36.02 -4.42 -12.92
N SER A 39 35.52 -3.20 -13.14
CA SER A 39 36.27 -1.97 -12.84
C SER A 39 36.47 -1.79 -11.33
N PRO A 40 37.71 -1.58 -10.84
CA PRO A 40 37.99 -1.52 -9.41
C PRO A 40 37.93 -0.09 -8.85
N HIS A 41 36.86 0.24 -8.11
CA HIS A 41 36.88 1.39 -7.19
C HIS A 41 36.47 0.99 -5.75
N GLN A 42 37.47 0.45 -5.05
CA GLN A 42 37.72 0.62 -3.61
C GLN A 42 36.53 0.47 -2.63
N ARG A 43 36.18 -0.77 -2.28
CA ARG A 43 35.85 -1.11 -0.88
C ARG A 43 37.14 -1.51 -0.15
N LEU A 44 37.70 -0.63 0.69
CA LEU A 44 38.85 -0.95 1.55
C LEU A 44 38.38 -1.74 2.78
N ARG A 45 38.31 -3.07 2.69
CA ARG A 45 38.23 -3.95 3.88
C ARG A 45 39.65 -4.26 4.38
N PHE A 46 40.04 -3.65 5.49
CA PHE A 46 41.17 -4.11 6.32
C PHE A 46 40.62 -4.90 7.51
N GLY A 47 40.96 -6.18 7.61
CA GLY A 47 40.49 -7.10 8.66
C GLY A 47 40.21 -8.47 8.08
N GLY A 48 41.02 -9.47 8.42
CA GLY A 48 41.01 -10.76 7.74
C GLY A 48 40.29 -11.87 8.52
N SER A 49 39.67 -12.77 7.78
CA SER A 49 39.70 -14.22 8.05
C SER A 49 39.32 -14.97 6.77
N GLY A 50 39.91 -16.14 6.54
CA GLY A 50 39.69 -16.96 5.33
C GLY A 50 38.38 -17.76 5.39
N GLY A 51 37.27 -17.12 5.75
CA GLY A 51 35.94 -17.72 5.71
C GLY A 51 35.43 -17.84 4.27
N GLN A 52 34.58 -18.83 4.02
CA GLN A 52 33.71 -18.83 2.84
C GLN A 52 32.82 -17.57 2.87
N PRO A 53 32.49 -16.96 1.72
CA PRO A 53 31.51 -15.87 1.69
C PRO A 53 30.19 -16.36 2.28
N MET A 54 29.58 -15.55 3.16
CA MET A 54 28.28 -15.87 3.75
C MET A 54 27.21 -15.98 2.65
N PRO A 55 26.25 -16.91 2.77
CA PRO A 55 25.19 -17.09 1.78
C PRO A 55 24.24 -15.89 1.76
N ASP A 56 23.59 -15.66 0.63
CA ASP A 56 22.44 -14.75 0.55
C ASP A 56 21.26 -15.37 1.35
N LYS A 57 20.48 -14.55 2.07
CA LYS A 57 19.35 -15.03 2.91
C LYS A 57 18.24 -15.67 2.09
N PHE A 58 17.94 -15.05 0.95
CA PHE A 58 16.98 -15.51 -0.04
C PHE A 58 17.67 -15.50 -1.40
N PRO A 59 17.51 -16.55 -2.24
CA PRO A 59 18.01 -16.53 -3.61
C PRO A 59 17.29 -15.45 -4.41
N TYR A 60 17.97 -14.84 -5.37
CA TYR A 60 17.36 -13.80 -6.22
C TYR A 60 16.04 -14.27 -6.86
N ALA A 61 15.00 -13.45 -6.71
CA ALA A 61 13.70 -13.64 -7.34
C ALA A 61 13.08 -12.28 -7.66
N ARG A 62 12.16 -12.26 -8.64
CA ARG A 62 11.21 -11.17 -8.84
C ARG A 62 9.93 -11.47 -8.03
N PRO A 63 9.02 -10.50 -7.84
CA PRO A 63 7.77 -10.72 -7.10
C PRO A 63 7.01 -11.99 -7.52
N PRO A 64 6.64 -12.91 -6.59
CA PRO A 64 6.11 -14.23 -6.94
C PRO A 64 4.87 -14.22 -7.84
N PHE A 65 4.04 -13.19 -7.73
CA PHE A 65 2.82 -13.01 -8.55
C PHE A 65 3.10 -12.73 -10.04
N LEU A 66 4.35 -12.51 -10.44
CA LEU A 66 4.74 -12.40 -11.86
C LEU A 66 4.84 -13.75 -12.57
N GLN A 67 4.98 -14.84 -11.81
CA GLN A 67 5.09 -16.21 -12.34
C GLN A 67 6.22 -16.37 -13.38
N LEU A 68 7.41 -15.85 -13.05
CA LEU A 68 8.66 -16.22 -13.72
C LEU A 68 9.12 -17.56 -13.13
N LEU A 69 8.70 -18.66 -13.73
CA LEU A 69 8.79 -20.01 -13.16
C LEU A 69 10.09 -20.73 -13.51
N THR A 70 10.89 -20.20 -14.45
CA THR A 70 12.16 -20.81 -14.86
C THR A 70 13.35 -19.84 -14.70
N PRO A 71 14.57 -20.36 -14.49
CA PRO A 71 15.79 -19.54 -14.47
C PRO A 71 16.02 -18.76 -15.77
N ASP A 72 15.57 -19.29 -16.91
CA ASP A 72 15.69 -18.63 -18.22
C ASP A 72 14.71 -17.46 -18.36
N GLU A 73 13.48 -17.60 -17.84
CA GLU A 73 12.52 -16.48 -17.75
C GLU A 73 13.03 -15.38 -16.82
N LEU A 74 13.59 -15.77 -15.67
CA LEU A 74 14.21 -14.83 -14.71
C LEU A 74 15.38 -14.09 -15.34
N ARG A 75 16.29 -14.80 -16.03
CA ARG A 75 17.44 -14.20 -16.74
C ARG A 75 16.99 -13.31 -17.91
N ALA A 76 15.98 -13.70 -18.67
CA ALA A 76 15.41 -12.88 -19.74
C ALA A 76 14.77 -11.58 -19.21
N SER A 77 14.20 -11.60 -18.00
CA SER A 77 13.65 -10.40 -17.34
C SER A 77 14.72 -9.36 -16.93
N ALA A 78 16.00 -9.72 -16.98
CA ALA A 78 17.15 -8.88 -16.64
C ALA A 78 17.95 -8.41 -17.88
N ASP A 79 17.38 -8.49 -19.09
CA ASP A 79 18.04 -7.95 -20.30
C ASP A 79 18.02 -6.41 -20.30
N HIS A 80 19.17 -5.80 -20.04
CA HIS A 80 19.39 -4.35 -20.01
C HIS A 80 19.36 -3.66 -21.39
N ASN A 81 19.43 -4.40 -22.50
CA ASN A 81 19.34 -3.86 -23.86
C ASN A 81 17.88 -3.76 -24.31
N VAL A 82 17.08 -4.79 -24.00
CA VAL A 82 15.65 -4.86 -24.34
C VAL A 82 14.80 -4.12 -23.30
N ARG A 83 15.20 -4.18 -22.02
CA ARG A 83 14.46 -3.71 -20.84
C ARG A 83 12.99 -4.12 -20.93
N PRO A 84 12.69 -5.44 -20.90
CA PRO A 84 11.32 -5.93 -21.08
C PRO A 84 10.42 -5.43 -19.95
N ILE A 85 9.21 -5.02 -20.30
CA ILE A 85 8.18 -4.66 -19.31
C ILE A 85 7.48 -5.94 -18.91
N ILE A 86 7.62 -6.32 -17.64
CA ILE A 86 7.07 -7.54 -17.06
C ILE A 86 5.77 -7.18 -16.33
N VAL A 87 4.75 -8.01 -16.48
CA VAL A 87 3.44 -7.89 -15.82
C VAL A 87 2.99 -9.27 -15.32
N PRO A 88 2.09 -9.36 -14.32
CA PRO A 88 1.53 -10.63 -13.88
C PRO A 88 0.91 -11.43 -15.03
N ARG A 89 1.28 -12.71 -15.16
CA ARG A 89 0.69 -13.63 -16.16
C ARG A 89 -0.76 -13.94 -15.82
N ASP A 90 -1.04 -14.20 -14.54
CA ASP A 90 -2.40 -14.31 -14.01
C ASP A 90 -2.81 -13.05 -13.24
N ILE A 91 -3.72 -12.28 -13.86
CA ILE A 91 -4.30 -11.05 -13.30
C ILE A 91 -5.21 -11.27 -12.08
N ASN A 92 -5.51 -12.52 -11.71
CA ASN A 92 -6.33 -12.86 -10.55
C ASN A 92 -5.51 -13.02 -9.26
N LEU A 93 -4.17 -13.09 -9.35
CA LEU A 93 -3.29 -13.24 -8.18
C LEU A 93 -3.27 -11.99 -7.29
N LEU A 94 -3.37 -10.81 -7.92
CA LEU A 94 -3.57 -9.55 -7.21
C LEU A 94 -5.08 -9.28 -7.10
N PRO A 95 -5.58 -8.85 -5.93
CA PRO A 95 -7.00 -8.68 -5.70
C PRO A 95 -7.51 -7.44 -6.43
N TRP A 96 -8.82 -7.33 -6.55
CA TRP A 96 -9.50 -6.16 -7.13
C TRP A 96 -9.19 -5.89 -8.62
N GLY A 97 -8.43 -6.77 -9.28
CA GLY A 97 -7.83 -6.50 -10.58
C GLY A 97 -6.69 -5.46 -10.50
N THR A 98 -6.04 -5.32 -9.34
CA THR A 98 -4.89 -4.44 -9.11
C THR A 98 -3.82 -4.67 -10.18
N GLY A 99 -3.37 -3.59 -10.82
CA GLY A 99 -2.33 -3.64 -11.82
C GLY A 99 -0.94 -3.72 -11.23
N TYR A 100 -0.04 -4.43 -11.90
CA TYR A 100 1.39 -4.35 -11.65
C TYR A 100 2.17 -4.37 -12.95
N ALA A 101 3.23 -3.58 -13.02
CA ALA A 101 4.22 -3.67 -14.08
C ALA A 101 5.61 -3.29 -13.54
N GLU A 102 6.64 -3.92 -14.06
CA GLU A 102 8.03 -3.60 -13.71
C GLU A 102 8.98 -3.70 -14.92
N CYS A 103 10.15 -3.09 -14.79
CA CYS A 103 11.19 -3.04 -15.81
C CYS A 103 12.56 -2.91 -15.14
N VAL A 104 13.53 -3.70 -15.58
CA VAL A 104 14.93 -3.59 -15.11
C VAL A 104 15.54 -2.23 -15.49
N ASN A 105 16.53 -1.78 -14.73
CA ASN A 105 17.35 -0.60 -14.93
C ASN A 105 18.12 -0.61 -16.27
N SER A 106 18.94 0.41 -16.55
CA SER A 106 19.72 0.49 -17.79
C SER A 106 21.19 0.06 -17.64
N GLY A 107 21.48 -0.94 -16.80
CA GLY A 107 22.82 -1.50 -16.58
C GLY A 107 23.57 -0.87 -15.39
N LYS A 108 22.84 -0.42 -14.36
CA LYS A 108 23.40 0.02 -13.07
C LYS A 108 23.86 -1.15 -12.21
N SER A 109 23.07 -2.21 -12.19
CA SER A 109 23.24 -3.45 -11.44
C SER A 109 23.06 -4.65 -12.38
N GLU A 110 23.34 -5.87 -11.90
CA GLU A 110 23.15 -7.09 -12.70
C GLU A 110 21.68 -7.54 -12.74
N TRP A 111 20.94 -7.19 -11.71
CA TRP A 111 19.60 -7.66 -11.40
C TRP A 111 18.74 -6.47 -11.00
N ASN A 112 17.44 -6.54 -11.30
CA ASN A 112 16.48 -5.55 -10.80
C ASN A 112 16.43 -5.64 -9.27
N GLU A 113 16.68 -4.53 -8.58
CA GLU A 113 16.79 -4.48 -7.12
C GLU A 113 15.44 -4.17 -6.43
N ASP A 114 14.42 -3.77 -7.20
CA ASP A 114 13.04 -3.55 -6.73
C ASP A 114 12.34 -4.85 -6.31
N GLN A 115 11.35 -4.72 -5.42
CA GLN A 115 10.36 -5.75 -5.11
C GLN A 115 8.97 -5.17 -4.86
N GLY A 116 7.95 -5.75 -5.50
CA GLY A 116 6.55 -5.64 -5.11
C GLY A 116 6.12 -6.78 -4.17
N ALA A 117 5.24 -6.49 -3.21
CA ALA A 117 4.69 -7.46 -2.27
C ALA A 117 3.18 -7.24 -2.07
N PHE A 118 2.47 -8.32 -1.79
CA PHE A 118 1.03 -8.33 -1.56
C PHE A 118 0.66 -9.35 -0.47
N CYS A 119 -0.30 -9.02 0.38
CA CYS A 119 -0.86 -9.98 1.34
C CYS A 119 -2.34 -9.66 1.66
N ARG A 120 -3.13 -10.72 1.86
CA ARG A 120 -4.49 -10.66 2.44
C ARG A 120 -4.49 -11.48 3.72
N GLN A 121 -5.04 -10.90 4.78
CA GLN A 121 -5.04 -11.50 6.11
C GLN A 121 -6.33 -11.13 6.84
N VAL A 122 -6.59 -11.86 7.93
CA VAL A 122 -7.74 -11.64 8.79
C VAL A 122 -7.26 -11.58 10.23
N LEU A 123 -7.69 -10.56 10.95
CA LEU A 123 -7.52 -10.46 12.40
C LEU A 123 -8.71 -11.16 13.05
N SER A 124 -8.49 -12.37 13.55
CA SER A 124 -9.53 -13.20 14.18
C SER A 124 -9.38 -13.21 15.69
N ASP A 125 -10.49 -13.14 16.41
CA ASP A 125 -10.53 -13.33 17.86
C ASP A 125 -10.23 -14.80 18.21
N PRO A 126 -9.21 -15.11 19.06
CA PRO A 126 -8.92 -16.48 19.47
C PRO A 126 -10.10 -17.20 20.16
N GLU A 127 -11.03 -16.46 20.75
CA GLU A 127 -12.24 -17.00 21.37
C GLU A 127 -13.49 -16.92 20.45
N HIS A 128 -13.33 -16.38 19.23
CA HIS A 128 -14.40 -16.14 18.25
C HIS A 128 -15.64 -15.39 18.81
N LYS A 129 -15.47 -14.54 19.84
CA LYS A 129 -16.54 -13.71 20.41
C LYS A 129 -16.79 -12.49 19.51
N HIS A 130 -15.72 -11.86 19.06
CA HIS A 130 -15.74 -10.72 18.15
C HIS A 130 -15.65 -11.15 16.68
N PRO A 131 -16.21 -10.35 15.73
CA PRO A 131 -16.11 -10.66 14.31
C PRO A 131 -14.67 -10.50 13.82
N ASP A 132 -14.29 -11.38 12.92
CA ASP A 132 -13.06 -11.33 12.15
C ASP A 132 -12.95 -10.03 11.35
N LEU A 133 -11.83 -9.31 11.47
CA LEU A 133 -11.54 -8.06 10.76
C LEU A 133 -10.54 -8.31 9.61
N PRO A 134 -11.01 -8.39 8.35
CA PRO A 134 -10.12 -8.58 7.20
C PRO A 134 -9.31 -7.31 6.92
N TYR A 135 -8.10 -7.51 6.41
CA TYR A 135 -7.29 -6.43 5.85
C TYR A 135 -6.50 -6.88 4.62
N THR A 136 -6.12 -5.90 3.81
CA THR A 136 -5.32 -6.10 2.61
C THR A 136 -4.11 -5.17 2.63
N TYR A 137 -2.93 -5.71 2.29
CA TYR A 137 -1.64 -5.03 2.31
C TYR A 137 -0.97 -5.09 0.93
N PHE A 138 -0.34 -3.98 0.54
CA PHE A 138 0.63 -3.94 -0.57
C PHE A 138 1.90 -3.23 -0.12
N GLY A 139 3.05 -3.68 -0.62
CA GLY A 139 4.33 -3.02 -0.40
C GLY A 139 5.12 -2.91 -1.69
N ILE A 140 5.90 -1.85 -1.80
CA ILE A 140 6.93 -1.70 -2.82
C ILE A 140 8.24 -1.26 -2.15
N PHE A 141 9.33 -1.89 -2.54
CA PHE A 141 10.64 -1.75 -1.93
C PHE A 141 11.67 -1.54 -3.04
N ASP A 142 12.34 -0.40 -3.04
CA ASP A 142 13.40 -0.01 -3.98
C ASP A 142 14.73 -0.42 -3.34
N GLY A 143 15.43 -1.40 -3.89
CA GLY A 143 16.64 -1.97 -3.30
C GLY A 143 17.91 -1.27 -3.78
N HIS A 144 18.90 -1.12 -2.90
CA HIS A 144 20.18 -0.52 -3.28
C HIS A 144 21.38 -1.24 -2.66
N ALA A 145 22.47 -1.30 -3.45
CA ALA A 145 23.71 -2.02 -3.12
C ALA A 145 23.50 -3.54 -2.89
N GLY A 146 22.45 -4.10 -3.49
CA GLY A 146 21.96 -5.46 -3.34
C GLY A 146 20.43 -5.49 -3.30
N TYR A 147 19.83 -6.50 -3.91
CA TYR A 147 18.39 -6.79 -3.79
C TYR A 147 17.99 -7.38 -2.42
N GLY A 148 18.95 -7.68 -1.54
CA GLY A 148 18.74 -8.50 -0.35
C GLY A 148 17.77 -7.90 0.66
N ALA A 149 17.87 -6.59 0.92
CA ALA A 149 17.00 -5.89 1.85
C ALA A 149 15.55 -5.79 1.33
N ALA A 150 15.38 -5.44 0.05
CA ALA A 150 14.07 -5.38 -0.61
C ALA A 150 13.40 -6.77 -0.65
N LEU A 151 14.16 -7.83 -0.94
CA LEU A 151 13.68 -9.21 -0.95
C LEU A 151 13.33 -9.73 0.45
N ALA A 152 14.12 -9.38 1.47
CA ALA A 152 13.76 -9.69 2.86
C ALA A 152 12.47 -8.96 3.28
N ALA A 153 12.32 -7.68 2.89
CA ALA A 153 11.12 -6.90 3.19
C ALA A 153 9.87 -7.46 2.48
N SER A 154 9.97 -7.82 1.19
CA SER A 154 8.84 -8.39 0.44
C SER A 154 8.36 -9.72 1.03
N HIS A 155 9.30 -10.59 1.43
CA HIS A 155 9.00 -11.88 2.05
C HIS A 155 8.50 -11.80 3.50
N GLN A 156 8.90 -10.79 4.29
CA GLN A 156 8.72 -10.85 5.76
C GLN A 156 7.94 -9.70 6.38
N PHE A 157 7.91 -8.51 5.77
CA PHE A 157 7.29 -7.32 6.39
C PHE A 157 5.80 -7.55 6.73
N HIS A 158 5.06 -8.23 5.85
CA HIS A 158 3.63 -8.47 6.02
C HIS A 158 3.32 -9.40 7.22
N HIS A 159 4.22 -10.32 7.57
CA HIS A 159 4.12 -11.14 8.79
C HIS A 159 4.38 -10.30 10.05
N ILE A 160 5.40 -9.42 10.02
CA ILE A 160 5.71 -8.52 11.13
C ILE A 160 4.54 -7.56 11.38
N LEU A 161 3.97 -6.99 10.32
CA LEU A 161 2.78 -6.12 10.42
C LEU A 161 1.57 -6.89 11.00
N HIS A 162 1.36 -8.14 10.60
CA HIS A 162 0.32 -8.99 11.20
C HIS A 162 0.53 -9.15 12.71
N GLU A 163 1.74 -9.45 13.16
CA GLU A 163 2.06 -9.54 14.60
C GLU A 163 1.73 -8.23 15.33
N LYS A 164 2.06 -7.07 14.77
CA LYS A 164 1.80 -5.77 15.44
C LYS A 164 0.34 -5.36 15.45
N LEU A 165 -0.45 -5.82 14.47
CA LEU A 165 -1.90 -5.68 14.52
C LEU A 165 -2.52 -6.64 15.54
N VAL A 166 -1.99 -7.86 15.66
CA VAL A 166 -2.43 -8.85 16.68
C VAL A 166 -2.06 -8.40 18.11
N ASP A 167 -0.89 -7.78 18.33
CA ASP A 167 -0.50 -7.19 19.63
C ASP A 167 -1.52 -6.12 20.10
N CYS A 168 -2.35 -5.55 19.21
CA CYS A 168 -3.41 -4.58 19.48
C CYS A 168 -4.84 -5.10 19.22
N LEU A 169 -5.02 -6.40 18.93
CA LEU A 169 -6.25 -7.02 18.43
C LEU A 169 -7.50 -6.62 19.23
N GLU A 170 -7.40 -6.70 20.56
CA GLU A 170 -8.49 -6.39 21.49
C GLU A 170 -9.14 -5.02 21.30
N LEU A 171 -8.37 -4.02 20.87
CA LEU A 171 -8.83 -2.65 20.68
C LEU A 171 -9.21 -2.36 19.21
N LEU A 172 -8.82 -3.24 18.28
CA LEU A 172 -9.11 -3.12 16.85
C LEU A 172 -10.41 -3.81 16.45
N LEU A 173 -10.74 -4.97 17.07
CA LEU A 173 -11.93 -5.71 16.71
C LEU A 173 -13.22 -4.95 17.08
N PRO A 174 -14.29 -5.02 16.25
CA PRO A 174 -15.60 -4.48 16.61
C PRO A 174 -16.15 -5.11 17.90
N ARG A 175 -16.22 -4.30 18.97
CA ARG A 175 -16.85 -4.69 20.25
C ARG A 175 -18.26 -4.08 20.35
N ASP A 176 -19.18 -4.81 20.95
CA ASP A 176 -20.53 -4.32 21.26
C ASP A 176 -20.46 -3.19 22.29
N ALA A 177 -20.70 -1.95 21.85
CA ALA A 177 -20.79 -0.80 22.75
C ALA A 177 -21.90 -0.98 23.82
N GLU A 178 -22.97 -1.71 23.48
CA GLU A 178 -24.11 -1.99 24.34
C GLU A 178 -23.83 -3.03 25.45
N ALA A 179 -22.82 -3.89 25.29
CA ALA A 179 -22.48 -4.89 26.31
C ALA A 179 -21.91 -4.27 27.60
N ASN A 180 -21.37 -3.04 27.51
CA ASN A 180 -20.90 -2.26 28.66
C ASN A 180 -21.98 -1.36 29.29
N SER A 181 -23.18 -1.25 28.70
CA SER A 181 -24.32 -0.49 29.23
C SER A 181 -25.46 -1.37 29.76
N GLY A 182 -25.46 -2.66 29.45
CA GLY A 182 -26.54 -3.60 29.76
C GLY A 182 -26.25 -4.63 30.85
N GLY A 183 -25.94 -4.21 32.09
CA GLY A 183 -25.81 -5.16 33.20
C GLY A 183 -25.56 -4.54 34.58
N GLY A 184 -26.56 -4.66 35.47
CA GLY A 184 -26.41 -4.64 36.94
C GLY A 184 -25.65 -3.47 37.58
N GLY A 185 -26.38 -2.57 38.25
CA GLY A 185 -25.76 -1.46 38.97
C GLY A 185 -24.96 -1.88 40.22
N ASP A 186 -23.65 -2.06 40.09
CA ASP A 186 -22.70 -1.59 41.10
C ASP A 186 -21.87 -0.44 40.52
N GLY A 187 -22.43 0.76 40.62
CA GLY A 187 -21.69 1.98 40.34
C GLY A 187 -20.68 2.20 41.45
N THR A 188 -19.48 1.63 41.32
CA THR A 188 -18.35 1.85 42.22
C THR A 188 -18.05 3.35 42.26
N LYS A 189 -18.63 4.06 43.24
CA LYS A 189 -18.41 5.49 43.48
C LYS A 189 -16.98 5.68 43.94
N LEU A 190 -16.06 5.85 42.98
CA LEU A 190 -14.65 6.12 43.26
C LEU A 190 -14.54 7.40 44.09
N ASN A 191 -14.03 7.26 45.31
CA ASN A 191 -13.93 8.33 46.30
C ASN A 191 -13.08 9.50 45.75
N PRO A 192 -13.53 10.76 45.84
CA PRO A 192 -12.87 11.91 45.20
C PRO A 192 -11.61 12.40 45.94
N THR A 193 -10.99 11.58 46.80
CA THR A 193 -9.94 12.00 47.75
C THR A 193 -8.54 11.47 47.39
N PHE A 194 -8.41 10.57 46.41
CA PHE A 194 -7.11 10.12 45.90
C PHE A 194 -7.13 10.00 44.35
N PRO A 195 -6.08 10.47 43.64
CA PRO A 195 -6.02 10.41 42.19
C PRO A 195 -5.77 8.97 41.71
N HIS A 196 -6.83 8.30 41.25
CA HIS A 196 -6.76 6.95 40.68
C HIS A 196 -6.18 6.98 39.24
N PRO A 197 -5.39 5.96 38.80
CA PRO A 197 -4.78 5.94 37.46
C PRO A 197 -5.74 6.09 36.27
N ILE A 198 -7.04 5.83 36.49
CA ILE A 198 -8.11 5.92 35.48
C ILE A 198 -8.31 7.37 34.99
N TYR A 199 -8.05 8.38 35.82
CA TYR A 199 -8.18 9.79 35.43
C TYR A 199 -7.11 10.27 34.42
N PHE A 200 -6.10 9.43 34.11
CA PHE A 200 -5.00 9.75 33.19
C PHE A 200 -4.96 8.85 31.94
N GLN A 201 -5.95 7.99 31.72
CA GLN A 201 -6.02 7.20 30.49
C GLN A 201 -6.44 8.07 29.30
N ARG A 202 -5.44 8.52 28.51
CA ARG A 202 -5.64 9.07 27.17
C ARG A 202 -6.44 8.04 26.36
N ARG A 203 -7.58 8.45 25.81
CA ARG A 203 -8.30 7.65 24.81
C ARG A 203 -7.42 7.54 23.57
N VAL A 204 -7.11 6.32 23.15
CA VAL A 204 -6.37 6.01 21.93
C VAL A 204 -7.37 5.51 20.90
N SER A 205 -7.35 6.08 19.70
CA SER A 205 -8.20 5.68 18.58
C SER A 205 -7.65 4.43 17.88
N LYS A 206 -8.52 3.71 17.14
CA LYS A 206 -8.07 2.64 16.24
C LYS A 206 -7.02 3.11 15.25
N ASP A 207 -7.17 4.33 14.73
CA ASP A 207 -6.24 4.95 13.79
C ASP A 207 -4.84 5.08 14.43
N GLU A 208 -4.74 5.58 15.66
CA GLU A 208 -3.47 5.66 16.41
C GLU A 208 -2.85 4.27 16.66
N LEU A 209 -3.66 3.24 16.88
CA LEU A 209 -3.19 1.85 17.04
C LEU A 209 -2.66 1.28 15.72
N ILE A 210 -3.35 1.50 14.60
CA ILE A 210 -2.93 1.02 13.27
C ILE A 210 -1.66 1.76 12.82
N VAL A 211 -1.57 3.07 13.04
CA VAL A 211 -0.36 3.87 12.79
C VAL A 211 0.80 3.36 13.66
N GLY A 212 0.58 3.15 14.97
CA GLY A 212 1.60 2.61 15.87
C GLY A 212 2.06 1.19 15.50
N ALA A 213 1.15 0.35 14.99
CA ALA A 213 1.48 -0.99 14.48
C ALA A 213 2.34 -0.92 13.21
N LEU A 214 2.01 -0.03 12.27
CA LEU A 214 2.83 0.24 11.07
C LEU A 214 4.22 0.74 11.45
N GLU A 215 4.33 1.79 12.26
CA GLU A 215 5.61 2.34 12.72
C GLU A 215 6.47 1.28 13.42
N SER A 216 5.86 0.47 14.30
CA SER A 216 6.53 -0.62 15.01
C SER A 216 7.01 -1.71 14.05
N ALA A 217 6.21 -2.05 13.02
CA ALA A 217 6.59 -3.05 12.02
C ALA A 217 7.81 -2.62 11.20
N PHE A 218 7.91 -1.33 10.82
CA PHE A 218 9.10 -0.78 10.15
C PHE A 218 10.36 -0.90 11.01
N PHE A 219 10.30 -0.54 12.31
CA PHE A 219 11.44 -0.73 13.22
C PHE A 219 11.80 -2.21 13.43
N ASN A 220 10.81 -3.11 13.46
CA ASN A 220 11.04 -4.54 13.65
C ASN A 220 11.66 -5.18 12.38
N MET A 221 11.23 -4.78 11.18
CA MET A 221 11.84 -5.22 9.91
C MET A 221 13.30 -4.76 9.78
N ASP A 222 13.60 -3.51 10.11
CA ASP A 222 14.99 -3.00 10.10
C ASP A 222 15.87 -3.71 11.13
N SER A 223 15.31 -3.99 12.32
CA SER A 223 16.01 -4.76 13.37
C SER A 223 16.25 -6.21 12.98
N LEU A 224 15.33 -6.84 12.24
CA LEU A 224 15.50 -8.18 11.71
C LEU A 224 16.66 -8.23 10.70
N ILE A 225 16.72 -7.28 9.77
CA ILE A 225 17.85 -7.16 8.81
C ILE A 225 19.19 -6.94 9.55
N ALA A 226 19.19 -6.19 10.66
CA ALA A 226 20.37 -6.04 11.51
C ALA A 226 20.80 -7.35 12.18
N GLN A 227 19.84 -8.14 12.65
CA GLN A 227 20.07 -9.44 13.29
C GLN A 227 20.50 -10.54 12.32
N ASP A 228 20.37 -10.32 11.01
CA ASP A 228 20.71 -11.30 9.98
C ASP A 228 22.13 -11.13 9.42
N SER A 229 22.81 -10.01 9.68
CA SER A 229 24.16 -9.74 9.14
C SER A 229 25.27 -10.60 9.78
N ASP A 230 24.96 -11.37 10.83
CA ASP A 230 25.85 -12.35 11.45
C ASP A 230 25.82 -13.74 10.77
N ARG A 231 24.77 -14.02 10.00
CA ARG A 231 24.47 -15.33 9.39
C ARG A 231 24.46 -15.29 7.87
N TYR A 232 24.12 -14.14 7.30
CA TYR A 232 23.93 -13.96 5.87
C TYR A 232 24.80 -12.82 5.33
N ARG A 233 24.99 -12.79 4.02
CA ARG A 233 25.63 -11.67 3.33
C ARG A 233 24.91 -10.35 3.63
N ASP A 234 25.69 -9.28 3.75
CA ASP A 234 25.23 -7.88 3.72
C ASP A 234 24.11 -7.69 2.68
N ALA A 235 22.91 -7.39 3.19
CA ALA A 235 21.69 -7.30 2.41
C ALA A 235 21.57 -5.98 1.62
N GLY A 236 22.47 -5.02 1.85
CA GLY A 236 22.34 -3.64 1.35
C GLY A 236 21.29 -2.86 2.16
N GLY A 237 20.58 -1.98 1.47
CA GLY A 237 19.43 -1.26 2.02
C GLY A 237 18.27 -1.23 1.04
N CYS A 238 17.12 -0.75 1.49
CA CYS A 238 15.99 -0.48 0.60
C CYS A 238 15.08 0.62 1.13
N THR A 239 14.33 1.26 0.23
CA THR A 239 13.13 2.03 0.61
C THR A 239 12.00 1.07 1.00
N ALA A 240 10.94 1.61 1.58
CA ALA A 240 9.70 0.88 1.83
C ALA A 240 8.50 1.84 1.73
N CYS A 241 7.65 1.64 0.74
CA CYS A 241 6.36 2.31 0.60
C CYS A 241 5.24 1.27 0.65
N VAL A 242 4.36 1.39 1.64
CA VAL A 242 3.35 0.40 2.02
C VAL A 242 1.97 1.02 1.99
N SER A 243 0.96 0.29 1.51
CA SER A 243 -0.45 0.60 1.76
C SER A 243 -1.14 -0.53 2.54
N LEU A 244 -2.01 -0.13 3.47
CA LEU A 244 -2.82 -1.02 4.30
C LEU A 244 -4.28 -0.57 4.23
N PHE A 245 -5.15 -1.50 3.83
CA PHE A 245 -6.59 -1.31 3.73
C PHE A 245 -7.26 -2.13 4.84
N ILE A 246 -7.78 -1.44 5.87
CA ILE A 246 -8.36 -2.04 7.08
C ILE A 246 -9.45 -1.13 7.67
N ASP A 247 -10.49 -1.71 8.28
CA ASP A 247 -11.58 -1.02 9.01
C ASP A 247 -12.18 0.20 8.27
N GLY A 248 -12.46 0.06 6.96
CA GLY A 248 -13.05 1.10 6.12
C GLY A 248 -12.09 2.22 5.70
N LYS A 249 -10.81 2.13 6.05
CA LYS A 249 -9.78 3.14 5.79
C LYS A 249 -8.62 2.60 4.95
N MET A 250 -7.89 3.54 4.35
CA MET A 250 -6.63 3.31 3.64
C MET A 250 -5.52 4.06 4.37
N TYR A 251 -4.45 3.35 4.74
CA TYR A 251 -3.23 3.90 5.31
C TYR A 251 -2.10 3.75 4.30
N VAL A 252 -1.19 4.71 4.24
CA VAL A 252 0.04 4.67 3.45
C VAL A 252 1.21 5.04 4.36
N ALA A 253 2.19 4.16 4.48
CA ALA A 253 3.40 4.34 5.28
C ALA A 253 4.63 4.34 4.37
N ASN A 254 5.46 5.39 4.42
CA ASN A 254 6.62 5.53 3.53
C ASN A 254 7.92 5.81 4.30
N ALA A 255 9.00 5.11 3.94
CA ALA A 255 10.37 5.37 4.36
C ALA A 255 11.31 5.25 3.15
N GLY A 256 11.75 6.38 2.61
CA GLY A 256 12.52 6.46 1.35
C GLY A 256 11.86 7.40 0.34
N ASP A 257 12.29 7.33 -0.91
CA ASP A 257 11.85 8.17 -2.05
C ASP A 257 10.98 7.44 -3.09
N SER A 258 10.67 6.17 -2.89
CA SER A 258 9.45 5.59 -3.46
C SER A 258 8.21 6.40 -3.02
N ARG A 259 7.23 6.53 -3.92
CA ARG A 259 6.08 7.43 -3.70
C ARG A 259 4.74 6.78 -4.00
N ALA A 260 3.73 7.19 -3.24
CA ALA A 260 2.33 6.85 -3.42
C ALA A 260 1.50 8.10 -3.75
N VAL A 261 0.74 8.07 -4.83
CA VAL A 261 -0.13 9.15 -5.29
C VAL A 261 -1.51 8.59 -5.59
N LEU A 262 -2.55 9.19 -4.99
CA LEU A 262 -3.94 8.86 -5.29
C LEU A 262 -4.42 9.73 -6.44
N CYS A 263 -4.64 9.13 -7.60
CA CYS A 263 -5.17 9.82 -8.78
C CYS A 263 -6.69 9.87 -8.68
N GLN A 264 -7.28 11.07 -8.70
CA GLN A 264 -8.72 11.30 -8.64
C GLN A 264 -9.21 12.05 -9.88
N ARG A 265 -10.52 11.98 -10.13
CA ARG A 265 -11.18 12.68 -11.25
C ARG A 265 -12.53 13.21 -10.78
N ARG A 266 -12.88 14.42 -11.18
CA ARG A 266 -14.22 15.01 -10.99
C ARG A 266 -15.14 14.56 -12.12
N ALA A 267 -16.40 14.24 -11.82
CA ALA A 267 -17.38 13.85 -12.83
C ALA A 267 -17.66 15.00 -13.83
N THR A 268 -17.87 16.21 -13.31
CA THR A 268 -17.97 17.44 -14.10
C THR A 268 -16.65 18.21 -14.08
N PRO A 269 -16.06 18.57 -15.23
CA PRO A 269 -14.97 19.54 -15.27
C PRO A 269 -15.47 20.91 -14.82
N GLU A 270 -14.82 21.54 -13.84
CA GLU A 270 -15.05 22.97 -13.59
C GLU A 270 -14.50 23.75 -14.80
N LYS A 271 -15.27 24.74 -15.28
CA LYS A 271 -14.72 25.69 -16.25
C LYS A 271 -13.56 26.43 -15.57
N PRO A 272 -12.35 26.47 -16.14
CA PRO A 272 -11.20 27.04 -15.46
C PRO A 272 -11.44 28.51 -15.12
N HIS A 273 -11.38 28.83 -13.83
CA HIS A 273 -11.42 30.21 -13.32
C HIS A 273 -10.06 30.90 -13.52
N THR A 274 -9.64 31.05 -14.77
CA THR A 274 -8.44 31.79 -15.14
C THR A 274 -8.80 33.05 -15.92
N ASN A 275 -8.35 34.21 -15.44
CA ASN A 275 -8.30 35.43 -16.23
C ASN A 275 -7.54 35.15 -17.53
N ALA A 276 -8.08 35.58 -18.67
CA ALA A 276 -7.61 35.20 -20.00
C ALA A 276 -6.10 35.36 -20.19
N THR A 277 -5.38 34.23 -20.24
CA THR A 277 -4.05 34.14 -20.85
C THR A 277 -4.21 33.80 -22.32
N ASP A 278 -3.53 34.56 -23.18
CA ASP A 278 -3.75 34.71 -24.62
C ASP A 278 -3.28 33.52 -25.49
N SER A 279 -3.55 32.30 -25.04
CA SER A 279 -3.31 31.05 -25.77
C SER A 279 -4.63 30.33 -25.98
N GLY A 280 -5.24 30.54 -27.16
CA GLY A 280 -6.55 29.97 -27.56
C GLY A 280 -6.54 28.46 -27.81
N ILE A 281 -6.00 27.69 -26.87
CA ILE A 281 -6.04 26.23 -26.80
C ILE A 281 -6.92 25.90 -25.61
N GLU A 282 -8.14 25.42 -25.86
CA GLU A 282 -8.98 24.80 -24.82
C GLU A 282 -8.18 23.63 -24.21
N PRO A 283 -8.03 23.55 -22.87
CA PRO A 283 -7.39 22.40 -22.24
C PRO A 283 -8.19 21.14 -22.52
N ASP A 284 -7.52 19.99 -22.67
CA ASP A 284 -8.20 18.70 -22.83
C ASP A 284 -9.16 18.49 -21.63
N PRO A 285 -10.45 18.16 -21.86
CA PRO A 285 -11.43 17.95 -20.78
C PRO A 285 -10.97 16.96 -19.71
N LEU A 286 -10.06 16.02 -20.04
CA LEU A 286 -9.46 15.12 -19.06
C LEU A 286 -8.40 15.79 -18.17
N GLU A 287 -7.67 16.78 -18.69
CA GLU A 287 -6.71 17.58 -17.92
C GLU A 287 -7.40 18.53 -16.95
N ALA A 288 -8.58 19.06 -17.32
CA ALA A 288 -9.39 19.90 -16.44
C ALA A 288 -10.12 19.13 -15.32
N SER A 289 -10.24 17.80 -15.42
CA SER A 289 -11.05 16.98 -14.50
C SER A 289 -10.26 16.05 -13.59
N CYS A 290 -9.06 15.59 -13.97
CA CYS A 290 -8.23 14.71 -13.12
C CYS A 290 -7.16 15.48 -12.33
N TYR A 291 -6.88 15.02 -11.11
CA TYR A 291 -5.91 15.63 -10.19
C TYR A 291 -5.25 14.60 -9.27
N PRO A 292 -3.94 14.72 -9.00
CA PRO A 292 -3.24 13.88 -8.03
C PRO A 292 -3.44 14.38 -6.59
N VAL A 293 -3.49 13.45 -5.64
CA VAL A 293 -3.35 13.72 -4.20
C VAL A 293 -2.15 12.91 -3.68
N PRO A 294 -1.03 13.55 -3.29
CA PRO A 294 0.12 12.83 -2.74
C PRO A 294 -0.21 12.14 -1.41
N PHE A 295 -0.03 10.82 -1.35
CA PHE A 295 -0.25 10.00 -0.14
C PHE A 295 1.04 9.60 0.58
N SER A 296 2.20 9.86 -0.02
CA SER A 296 3.48 9.94 0.69
C SER A 296 4.27 11.19 0.27
N ALA A 297 5.44 11.38 0.89
CA ALA A 297 6.47 12.32 0.47
C ALA A 297 7.83 11.60 0.46
N ASP A 298 8.74 12.08 -0.38
CA ASP A 298 10.06 11.48 -0.60
C ASP A 298 11.02 11.89 0.53
N HIS A 299 11.80 10.94 1.04
CA HIS A 299 12.69 11.14 2.19
C HIS A 299 14.16 11.30 1.79
N THR A 300 14.45 12.29 0.95
CA THR A 300 15.81 12.59 0.45
C THR A 300 16.58 13.51 1.42
N PRO A 301 17.91 13.61 1.30
CA PRO A 301 18.74 14.51 2.12
C PRO A 301 18.30 15.96 2.05
N GLU A 302 17.67 16.38 0.95
CA GLU A 302 17.14 17.73 0.78
C GLU A 302 15.78 17.94 1.47
N THR A 303 14.82 17.03 1.29
CA THR A 303 13.49 17.17 1.93
C THR A 303 13.58 17.02 3.45
N GLU A 304 14.44 16.11 3.92
CA GLU A 304 14.63 15.79 5.34
C GLU A 304 15.76 16.61 5.99
N ARG A 305 16.25 17.66 5.31
CA ARG A 305 17.38 18.49 5.74
C ARG A 305 17.22 19.05 7.15
N GLU A 306 16.01 19.50 7.52
CA GLU A 306 15.74 20.04 8.86
C GLU A 306 15.95 18.98 9.96
N ARG A 307 15.45 17.76 9.75
CA ARG A 307 15.64 16.61 10.65
C ARG A 307 17.13 16.27 10.76
N LEU A 308 17.82 16.11 9.63
CA LEU A 308 19.23 15.72 9.59
C LEU A 308 20.14 16.73 10.30
N LEU A 309 19.98 18.02 10.02
CA LEU A 309 20.73 19.07 10.68
C LEU A 309 20.41 19.15 12.18
N ASN A 310 19.17 18.87 12.59
CA ASN A 310 18.81 18.81 14.00
C ASN A 310 19.45 17.62 14.73
N VAL A 311 19.43 16.41 14.15
CA VAL A 311 20.14 15.23 14.69
C VAL A 311 21.63 15.52 14.81
N ALA A 312 22.24 16.07 13.76
CA ALA A 312 23.66 16.42 13.74
C ALA A 312 24.04 17.46 14.82
N ARG A 313 23.19 18.47 15.02
CA ARG A 313 23.36 19.50 16.06
C ARG A 313 23.23 18.94 17.48
N LEU A 314 22.27 18.04 17.72
CA LEU A 314 22.01 17.46 19.04
C LEU A 314 22.99 16.34 19.40
N LYS A 315 23.56 15.65 18.41
CA LYS A 315 24.50 14.53 18.58
C LYS A 315 25.79 14.76 17.76
N PRO A 316 26.61 15.78 18.08
CA PRO A 316 27.76 16.15 17.25
C PRO A 316 28.84 15.06 17.17
N HIS A 317 28.90 14.13 18.13
CA HIS A 317 29.81 12.97 18.07
C HIS A 317 29.58 12.08 16.83
N LEU A 318 28.36 12.03 16.29
CA LEU A 318 28.03 11.28 15.08
C LEU A 318 28.67 11.84 13.80
N MET A 319 29.13 13.08 13.81
CA MET A 319 29.80 13.72 12.66
C MET A 319 31.33 13.50 12.66
N GLY A 320 31.90 12.99 13.75
CA GLY A 320 33.33 13.04 14.01
C GLY A 320 33.90 14.44 13.82
N GLN A 321 35.12 14.54 13.29
CA GLN A 321 35.73 15.82 12.88
C GLN A 321 35.63 16.09 11.36
N HIS A 322 34.77 15.35 10.66
CA HIS A 322 34.69 15.37 9.19
C HIS A 322 33.53 16.22 8.66
N TYR A 323 32.44 16.34 9.42
CA TYR A 323 31.21 16.99 8.97
C TYR A 323 30.81 18.23 9.80
N VAL A 324 29.88 19.03 9.26
CA VAL A 324 29.22 20.16 9.95
C VAL A 324 27.69 20.12 9.83
N ALA A 325 27.03 20.44 10.94
CA ALA A 325 25.57 20.54 11.08
C ALA A 325 25.03 21.91 10.60
N MET A 326 25.60 22.46 9.53
CA MET A 326 25.22 23.76 8.98
C MET A 326 24.99 23.68 7.47
N GLU A 327 24.04 24.51 7.02
CA GLU A 327 23.83 24.83 5.62
C GLU A 327 24.30 26.27 5.35
N TYR A 328 24.88 26.50 4.19
CA TYR A 328 25.40 27.81 3.76
C TYR A 328 24.75 28.19 2.43
N ALA A 329 24.35 29.45 2.27
CA ALA A 329 23.75 29.93 1.02
C ALA A 329 24.72 29.91 -0.18
N LYS A 330 26.01 29.70 0.10
CA LYS A 330 27.09 29.45 -0.85
C LYS A 330 28.06 28.48 -0.17
N ARG A 331 28.53 27.45 -0.87
CA ARG A 331 29.54 26.52 -0.34
C ARG A 331 30.80 27.29 0.11
N PRO A 332 31.24 27.18 1.37
CA PRO A 332 32.45 27.87 1.84
C PRO A 332 33.72 27.24 1.23
N HIS A 333 34.71 28.08 0.91
CA HIS A 333 36.05 27.66 0.55
C HIS A 333 37.10 28.34 1.44
N ILE A 334 38.33 27.83 1.44
CA ILE A 334 39.44 28.35 2.27
C ILE A 334 39.74 29.85 2.02
N LYS A 335 39.44 30.36 0.82
CA LYS A 335 39.55 31.78 0.46
C LYS A 335 38.51 32.69 1.12
N ASP A 336 37.39 32.12 1.59
CA ASP A 336 36.31 32.83 2.26
C ASP A 336 36.52 32.86 3.81
N MET A 337 37.65 32.32 4.31
CA MET A 337 37.98 32.26 5.74
C MET A 337 38.04 33.65 6.39
N GLY A 338 37.41 33.81 7.55
CA GLY A 338 37.27 35.10 8.24
C GLY A 338 36.24 36.06 7.63
N GLN A 339 35.60 35.72 6.50
CA GLN A 339 34.51 36.52 5.93
C GLN A 339 33.17 36.17 6.59
N ARG A 340 32.19 37.09 6.52
CA ARG A 340 30.82 36.82 6.95
C ARG A 340 30.04 36.12 5.83
N ILE A 341 29.49 34.94 6.12
CA ILE A 341 28.68 34.16 5.19
C ILE A 341 27.26 33.93 5.76
N LEU A 342 26.27 33.82 4.87
CA LEU A 342 24.91 33.42 5.24
C LEU A 342 24.85 31.90 5.48
N CYS A 343 24.34 31.52 6.65
CA CYS A 343 24.19 30.14 7.09
C CYS A 343 22.91 29.93 7.90
N ARG A 344 22.51 28.68 8.07
CA ARG A 344 21.46 28.23 8.99
C ARG A 344 21.82 26.85 9.56
N GLN A 345 21.29 26.52 10.74
CA GLN A 345 21.62 25.30 11.48
C GLN A 345 20.39 24.72 12.19
N GLY A 346 20.32 23.38 12.30
CA GLY A 346 19.19 22.69 12.91
C GLY A 346 17.85 23.10 12.29
N THR A 347 16.90 23.50 13.14
CA THR A 347 15.51 23.89 12.79
C THR A 347 15.36 25.35 12.33
N MET A 348 16.45 26.04 11.97
CA MET A 348 16.39 27.44 11.52
C MET A 348 15.86 27.54 10.08
N ARG A 349 14.69 28.17 9.89
CA ARG A 349 14.16 28.46 8.54
C ARG A 349 14.81 29.68 7.87
N GLY A 350 15.11 30.72 8.65
CA GLY A 350 15.76 31.95 8.18
C GLY A 350 17.29 31.86 8.13
N TRP A 351 17.90 32.73 7.32
CA TRP A 351 19.35 32.86 7.20
C TRP A 351 19.93 33.82 8.24
N THR A 352 21.13 33.53 8.75
CA THR A 352 21.91 34.44 9.60
C THR A 352 23.37 34.52 9.14
N TYR A 353 24.08 35.58 9.54
CA TYR A 353 25.50 35.74 9.23
C TYR A 353 26.40 35.13 10.31
N LYS A 354 27.35 34.29 9.90
CA LYS A 354 28.47 33.82 10.74
C LYS A 354 29.81 34.22 10.10
N THR A 355 30.81 34.55 10.92
CA THR A 355 32.21 34.69 10.48
C THR A 355 32.81 33.30 10.28
N LEU A 356 33.29 33.01 9.07
CA LEU A 356 33.74 31.66 8.68
C LEU A 356 35.02 31.25 9.40
N THR A 357 34.97 30.10 10.08
CA THR A 357 36.10 29.46 10.76
C THR A 357 36.67 28.29 9.95
N ARG A 358 37.80 27.71 10.38
CA ARG A 358 38.36 26.52 9.74
C ARG A 358 37.46 25.29 9.87
N GLU A 359 36.63 25.21 10.91
CA GLU A 359 35.69 24.11 11.11
C GLU A 359 34.54 24.13 10.10
N ASP A 360 34.13 25.33 9.67
CA ASP A 360 33.06 25.54 8.69
C ASP A 360 33.44 25.08 7.26
N LEU A 361 34.71 24.72 7.04
CA LEU A 361 35.21 24.15 5.78
C LEU A 361 35.06 22.61 5.69
N ARG A 362 34.59 21.96 6.78
CA ARG A 362 34.20 20.54 6.80
C ARG A 362 33.02 20.28 5.85
N MET A 363 32.77 19.02 5.53
CA MET A 363 31.69 18.66 4.61
C MET A 363 30.32 18.81 5.30
N PRO A 364 29.31 19.47 4.71
CA PRO A 364 27.96 19.46 5.27
C PRO A 364 27.41 18.03 5.46
N VAL A 365 26.51 17.84 6.43
CA VAL A 365 25.80 16.55 6.59
C VAL A 365 24.89 16.27 5.38
N VAL A 366 24.31 17.32 4.79
CA VAL A 366 23.56 17.26 3.53
C VAL A 366 24.37 17.95 2.44
N ASN A 367 24.91 17.16 1.51
CA ASN A 367 25.68 17.66 0.38
C ASN A 367 24.84 17.66 -0.88
N GLY A 368 25.11 18.57 -1.82
CA GLY A 368 24.39 18.63 -3.09
C GLY A 368 22.96 19.15 -2.98
N GLU A 369 22.28 19.15 -4.12
CA GLU A 369 20.95 19.73 -4.36
C GLU A 369 20.19 18.81 -5.34
N GLY A 370 18.87 18.77 -5.22
CA GLY A 370 17.97 17.88 -5.98
C GLY A 370 18.38 16.41 -5.87
N LYS A 371 18.26 15.70 -7.00
CA LYS A 371 18.67 14.28 -7.14
C LYS A 371 20.15 14.00 -6.89
N ARG A 372 21.00 15.04 -6.83
CA ARG A 372 22.42 14.95 -6.47
C ARG A 372 22.65 15.20 -4.97
N SER A 373 21.60 15.40 -4.19
CA SER A 373 21.71 15.51 -2.75
C SER A 373 22.12 14.16 -2.14
N ARG A 374 23.04 14.18 -1.17
CA ARG A 374 23.60 12.98 -0.54
C ARG A 374 23.83 13.16 0.96
N LEU A 375 23.26 12.27 1.76
CA LEU A 375 23.49 12.16 3.19
C LEU A 375 24.94 11.75 3.44
N LEU A 376 25.68 12.57 4.19
CA LEU A 376 27.11 12.42 4.47
C LEU A 376 27.98 12.25 3.19
N GLY A 377 27.47 12.69 2.03
CA GLY A 377 28.11 12.53 0.72
C GLY A 377 28.01 11.12 0.14
N THR A 378 27.18 10.25 0.73
CA THR A 378 27.11 8.80 0.42
C THR A 378 25.73 8.37 -0.09
N LEU A 379 24.68 8.50 0.71
CA LEU A 379 23.37 7.88 0.44
C LEU A 379 22.37 8.86 -0.18
N GLY A 380 21.57 8.40 -1.15
CA GLY A 380 20.52 9.19 -1.83
C GLY A 380 19.24 9.37 -1.02
N VAL A 381 18.99 8.44 -0.09
CA VAL A 381 17.85 8.44 0.84
C VAL A 381 18.27 8.74 2.29
N THR A 382 17.28 9.03 3.14
CA THR A 382 17.47 9.31 4.57
C THR A 382 16.54 8.50 5.48
N ARG A 383 15.63 7.73 4.88
CA ARG A 383 14.80 6.73 5.54
C ARG A 383 14.73 5.46 4.69
N GLY A 384 14.55 4.31 5.34
CA GLY A 384 14.58 2.99 4.71
C GLY A 384 15.07 1.90 5.66
N PHE A 385 15.11 0.65 5.18
CA PHE A 385 15.62 -0.51 5.90
C PHE A 385 17.07 -0.83 5.49
N GLY A 386 17.79 -1.58 6.33
CA GLY A 386 19.13 -2.06 6.02
C GLY A 386 20.21 -0.98 6.20
N ASP A 387 21.31 -1.05 5.44
CA ASP A 387 22.48 -0.15 5.56
C ASP A 387 23.13 -0.11 6.96
N HIS A 388 22.98 -1.16 7.77
CA HIS A 388 23.53 -1.20 9.14
C HIS A 388 25.05 -1.13 9.18
N GLU A 389 25.73 -1.73 8.20
CA GLU A 389 27.19 -1.68 8.04
C GLU A 389 27.67 -0.51 7.15
N LEU A 390 26.76 0.32 6.63
CA LEU A 390 27.13 1.36 5.67
C LEU A 390 27.91 2.49 6.33
N LEU A 391 29.14 2.69 5.86
CA LEU A 391 30.03 3.77 6.27
C LEU A 391 30.10 4.87 5.21
N ALA A 392 30.14 6.11 5.66
CA ALA A 392 30.25 7.28 4.82
C ALA A 392 31.61 7.33 4.11
N ILE A 393 31.56 7.63 2.81
CA ILE A 393 32.69 7.59 1.89
C ILE A 393 33.83 8.48 2.41
N ASN A 394 35.05 7.92 2.44
CA ASN A 394 36.31 8.56 2.86
C ASN A 394 36.38 9.03 4.33
N THR A 395 35.38 8.76 5.18
CA THR A 395 35.40 9.19 6.59
C THR A 395 35.19 8.05 7.59
N GLY A 396 34.57 6.94 7.18
CA GLY A 396 34.32 5.80 8.09
C GLY A 396 33.23 6.06 9.13
N ILE A 397 32.51 7.18 9.04
CA ILE A 397 31.38 7.53 9.91
C ILE A 397 30.17 6.67 9.53
N GLN A 398 29.49 6.05 10.49
CA GLN A 398 28.28 5.26 10.21
C GLN A 398 27.15 6.13 9.66
N ILE A 399 26.40 5.61 8.68
CA ILE A 399 25.23 6.30 8.11
C ILE A 399 24.04 6.28 9.08
N LYS A 400 23.79 5.16 9.77
CA LYS A 400 22.92 5.17 10.96
C LYS A 400 23.65 5.91 12.10
N PRO A 401 22.97 6.76 12.88
CA PRO A 401 21.51 6.90 13.01
C PRO A 401 20.92 8.09 12.24
N PHE A 402 21.58 8.61 11.20
CA PHE A 402 20.97 9.65 10.34
C PHE A 402 19.91 9.05 9.42
N LEU A 403 20.20 7.86 8.87
CA LEU A 403 19.22 6.96 8.27
C LEU A 403 18.35 6.32 9.37
N THR A 404 17.04 6.29 9.17
CA THR A 404 16.05 5.72 10.11
C THR A 404 14.97 4.93 9.36
N PRO A 405 14.47 3.80 9.90
CA PRO A 405 13.37 3.07 9.29
C PRO A 405 11.99 3.70 9.56
N HIS A 406 11.90 4.72 10.42
CA HIS A 406 10.61 5.30 10.84
C HIS A 406 9.81 5.89 9.66
N PRO A 407 8.61 5.37 9.36
CA PRO A 407 7.82 5.83 8.22
C PRO A 407 7.05 7.11 8.54
N ASP A 408 6.82 7.94 7.52
CA ASP A 408 5.71 8.90 7.56
C ASP A 408 4.41 8.16 7.17
N VAL A 409 3.37 8.23 8.00
CA VAL A 409 2.08 7.56 7.77
C VAL A 409 0.97 8.58 7.46
N ARG A 410 0.23 8.38 6.36
CA ARG A 410 -1.00 9.12 6.03
C ARG A 410 -2.19 8.17 5.98
N GLN A 411 -3.38 8.69 6.28
CA GLN A 411 -4.62 7.92 6.20
C GLN A 411 -5.73 8.64 5.41
N ARG A 412 -6.65 7.87 4.83
CA ARG A 412 -7.91 8.33 4.24
C ARG A 412 -9.03 7.44 4.73
N ASP A 413 -10.07 8.05 5.29
CA ASP A 413 -11.32 7.38 5.59
C ASP A 413 -12.16 7.27 4.31
N LEU A 414 -12.49 6.03 3.91
CA LEU A 414 -13.23 5.79 2.68
C LEU A 414 -14.75 5.84 2.91
N THR A 415 -15.19 5.73 4.17
CA THR A 415 -16.61 5.88 4.55
C THR A 415 -17.12 7.32 4.35
N GLN A 416 -16.19 8.28 4.25
CA GLN A 416 -16.46 9.71 4.03
C GLN A 416 -16.45 10.10 2.55
N VAL A 417 -16.22 9.16 1.62
CA VAL A 417 -16.24 9.42 0.17
C VAL A 417 -17.69 9.49 -0.31
N VAL A 418 -18.06 10.61 -0.93
CA VAL A 418 -19.37 10.81 -1.55
C VAL A 418 -19.26 10.49 -3.04
N CYS A 419 -20.11 9.57 -3.51
CA CYS A 419 -20.31 9.27 -4.94
C CYS A 419 -21.72 9.64 -5.35
N ILE A 420 -21.88 10.24 -6.53
CA ILE A 420 -23.18 10.47 -7.15
C ILE A 420 -23.52 9.26 -8.03
N PRO A 421 -24.59 8.49 -7.75
CA PRO A 421 -24.86 7.22 -8.45
C PRO A 421 -24.98 7.34 -9.97
N ASP A 422 -25.50 8.47 -10.45
CA ASP A 422 -25.83 8.69 -11.86
C ASP A 422 -24.63 9.12 -12.73
N GLU A 423 -23.46 9.38 -12.12
CA GLU A 423 -22.27 9.89 -12.82
C GLU A 423 -21.20 8.82 -13.16
N ASP A 424 -21.38 7.59 -12.67
CA ASP A 424 -20.43 6.45 -12.73
C ASP A 424 -18.95 6.81 -12.53
N ASN A 425 -18.67 7.79 -11.67
CA ASN A 425 -17.32 8.33 -11.43
C ASN A 425 -16.56 7.60 -10.31
N ARG A 426 -16.90 6.34 -10.01
CA ARG A 426 -16.40 5.60 -8.83
C ARG A 426 -14.87 5.55 -8.72
N ASP A 427 -14.16 5.40 -9.83
CA ASP A 427 -12.68 5.40 -9.83
C ASP A 427 -12.08 6.82 -9.70
N GLY A 428 -12.87 7.86 -10.01
CA GLY A 428 -12.50 9.26 -9.77
C GLY A 428 -12.74 9.69 -8.33
N ASP A 429 -13.86 9.28 -7.74
CA ASP A 429 -14.30 9.68 -6.39
C ASP A 429 -13.46 9.00 -5.29
N TYR A 430 -13.37 7.66 -5.31
CA TYR A 430 -12.48 6.91 -4.40
C TYR A 430 -11.01 7.09 -4.79
N GLY A 431 -10.74 7.27 -6.09
CA GLY A 431 -9.42 7.37 -6.66
C GLY A 431 -8.78 6.01 -6.99
N VAL A 432 -7.66 6.09 -7.71
CA VAL A 432 -6.77 4.96 -8.02
C VAL A 432 -5.42 5.26 -7.40
N LEU A 433 -4.96 4.43 -6.47
CA LEU A 433 -3.68 4.62 -5.79
C LEU A 433 -2.55 4.05 -6.66
N VAL A 434 -1.64 4.90 -7.11
CA VAL A 434 -0.41 4.51 -7.80
C VAL A 434 0.73 4.53 -6.79
N MET A 435 1.35 3.38 -6.55
CA MET A 435 2.58 3.24 -5.75
C MET A 435 3.71 2.85 -6.70
N ALA A 436 4.84 3.56 -6.67
CA ALA A 436 5.98 3.23 -7.52
C ALA A 436 7.34 3.60 -6.89
N THR A 437 8.38 2.92 -7.37
CA THR A 437 9.80 3.21 -7.07
C THR A 437 10.27 4.51 -7.73
N ASP A 438 11.46 5.00 -7.34
CA ASP A 438 11.90 6.33 -7.77
C ASP A 438 11.98 6.43 -9.30
N GLY A 439 12.33 5.33 -9.99
CA GLY A 439 12.45 5.26 -11.44
C GLY A 439 11.22 5.68 -12.25
N LEU A 440 10.01 5.69 -11.68
CA LEU A 440 8.85 6.37 -12.28
C LEU A 440 8.87 7.88 -12.02
N TRP A 441 8.94 8.25 -10.74
CA TRP A 441 8.78 9.63 -10.24
C TRP A 441 9.94 10.56 -10.61
N ASP A 442 11.10 9.98 -10.90
CA ASP A 442 12.29 10.69 -11.35
C ASP A 442 12.08 11.32 -12.74
N VAL A 443 11.15 10.79 -13.55
CA VAL A 443 10.86 11.27 -14.90
C VAL A 443 9.39 11.64 -15.15
N SER A 444 8.51 11.42 -14.17
CA SER A 444 7.07 11.69 -14.27
C SER A 444 6.56 12.52 -13.10
N GLU A 445 5.96 13.67 -13.39
CA GLU A 445 5.22 14.49 -12.42
C GLU A 445 3.91 13.81 -12.00
N ASN A 446 3.42 14.11 -10.80
CA ASN A 446 2.20 13.50 -10.24
C ASN A 446 0.98 13.74 -11.15
N GLU A 447 0.91 14.92 -11.78
CA GLU A 447 -0.10 15.38 -12.72
C GLU A 447 -0.02 14.61 -14.04
N ALA A 448 1.19 14.27 -14.51
CA ALA A 448 1.39 13.43 -15.69
C ALA A 448 0.96 11.98 -15.44
N VAL A 449 1.26 11.44 -14.25
CA VAL A 449 0.78 10.12 -13.82
C VAL A 449 -0.74 10.10 -13.73
N SER A 450 -1.36 11.07 -13.05
CA SER A 450 -2.83 11.16 -12.91
C SER A 450 -3.55 11.24 -14.27
N ARG A 451 -3.05 12.07 -15.20
CA ARG A 451 -3.56 12.10 -16.58
C ARG A 451 -3.43 10.74 -17.26
N THR A 452 -2.26 10.09 -17.17
CA THR A 452 -2.01 8.78 -17.80
C THR A 452 -2.94 7.69 -17.27
N VAL A 453 -3.23 7.68 -15.97
CA VAL A 453 -4.21 6.78 -15.34
C VAL A 453 -5.57 6.95 -16.02
N PHE A 454 -6.19 8.13 -15.95
CA PHE A 454 -7.54 8.31 -16.50
C PHE A 454 -7.61 8.26 -18.03
N GLN A 455 -6.54 8.63 -18.75
CA GLN A 455 -6.43 8.45 -20.22
C GLN A 455 -6.41 6.98 -20.64
N THR A 456 -5.92 6.09 -19.79
CA THR A 456 -5.86 4.64 -20.08
C THR A 456 -7.17 3.97 -19.64
N LEU A 457 -7.70 4.34 -18.48
CA LEU A 457 -8.98 3.83 -18.00
C LEU A 457 -10.18 4.25 -18.88
N SER A 458 -10.12 5.42 -19.53
CA SER A 458 -11.17 5.84 -20.49
C SER A 458 -11.11 5.09 -21.82
N LYS A 459 -9.92 4.64 -22.26
CA LYS A 459 -9.75 3.78 -23.44
C LYS A 459 -10.23 2.35 -23.20
N TYR A 460 -10.08 1.86 -21.96
CA TYR A 460 -10.34 0.47 -21.58
C TYR A 460 -11.31 0.39 -20.38
N PRO A 461 -12.55 0.91 -20.49
CA PRO A 461 -13.44 1.07 -19.34
C PRO A 461 -13.90 -0.28 -18.76
N THR A 462 -14.14 -1.27 -19.61
CA THR A 462 -14.70 -2.59 -19.22
C THR A 462 -13.66 -3.72 -19.16
N GLU A 463 -12.41 -3.46 -19.53
CA GLU A 463 -11.37 -4.49 -19.59
C GLU A 463 -10.96 -4.98 -18.20
N LYS A 464 -10.96 -6.29 -18.00
CA LYS A 464 -10.62 -6.90 -16.69
C LYS A 464 -9.20 -6.57 -16.22
N HIS A 465 -8.28 -6.36 -17.17
CA HIS A 465 -6.86 -6.09 -16.93
C HIS A 465 -6.49 -4.59 -17.06
N ARG A 466 -7.48 -3.69 -17.11
CA ARG A 466 -7.28 -2.24 -17.34
C ARG A 466 -6.26 -1.57 -16.40
N TYR A 467 -6.17 -1.98 -15.13
CA TYR A 467 -5.19 -1.44 -14.20
C TYR A 467 -3.77 -1.95 -14.47
N THR A 468 -3.62 -3.18 -14.95
CA THR A 468 -2.34 -3.69 -15.48
C THR A 468 -1.90 -2.90 -16.71
N MET A 469 -2.84 -2.51 -17.59
CA MET A 469 -2.55 -1.64 -18.73
C MET A 469 -2.10 -0.24 -18.28
N VAL A 470 -2.70 0.32 -17.22
CA VAL A 470 -2.23 1.58 -16.61
C VAL A 470 -0.80 1.43 -16.09
N ALA A 471 -0.50 0.37 -15.33
CA ALA A 471 0.85 0.12 -14.81
C ALA A 471 1.87 -0.02 -15.96
N GLN A 472 1.51 -0.79 -16.99
CA GLN A 472 2.33 -1.01 -18.19
C GLN A 472 2.60 0.28 -18.96
N GLU A 473 1.60 1.15 -19.15
CA GLU A 473 1.75 2.45 -19.81
C GLU A 473 2.64 3.40 -19.01
N LEU A 474 2.49 3.44 -17.66
CA LEU A 474 3.36 4.24 -16.79
C LEU A 474 4.83 3.80 -16.87
N VAL A 475 5.09 2.48 -16.78
CA VAL A 475 6.43 1.93 -16.96
C VAL A 475 6.97 2.19 -18.37
N ALA A 476 6.14 2.04 -19.41
CA ALA A 476 6.54 2.28 -20.79
C ALA A 476 6.94 3.75 -21.05
N ARG A 477 6.22 4.71 -20.46
CA ARG A 477 6.57 6.13 -20.51
C ARG A 477 7.90 6.41 -19.81
N ALA A 478 8.05 5.95 -18.56
CA ALA A 478 9.26 6.20 -17.76
C ALA A 478 10.53 5.56 -18.37
N ARG A 479 10.43 4.30 -18.81
CA ARG A 479 11.50 3.56 -19.52
C ARG A 479 11.86 4.23 -20.85
N GLY A 480 10.87 4.79 -21.54
CA GLY A 480 11.03 5.41 -22.85
C GLY A 480 11.44 4.42 -23.94
N LYS A 481 12.19 4.94 -24.92
CA LYS A 481 12.70 4.20 -26.09
C LYS A 481 14.19 4.51 -26.30
N ILE A 482 14.93 3.54 -26.82
CA ILE A 482 16.30 3.75 -27.28
C ILE A 482 16.31 4.61 -28.56
N ASN A 483 17.23 5.56 -28.65
CA ASN A 483 17.44 6.38 -29.85
C ASN A 483 18.59 5.83 -30.71
N ASP A 484 18.81 6.42 -31.89
CA ASP A 484 19.86 6.00 -32.83
C ASP A 484 21.29 6.05 -32.25
N SER A 485 21.50 6.79 -31.16
CA SER A 485 22.79 6.86 -30.45
C SER A 485 22.89 5.90 -29.25
N GLY A 486 21.96 4.96 -29.11
CA GLY A 486 21.99 3.92 -28.06
C GLY A 486 21.58 4.42 -26.68
N HIS A 487 20.91 5.56 -26.58
CA HIS A 487 20.49 6.15 -25.31
C HIS A 487 18.97 6.14 -25.13
N TRP A 488 18.52 5.77 -23.93
CA TRP A 488 17.10 5.82 -23.53
C TRP A 488 16.60 7.26 -23.42
N ARG A 489 15.49 7.56 -24.11
CA ARG A 489 14.83 8.88 -24.15
C ARG A 489 13.33 8.71 -23.98
N LEU A 490 12.68 9.69 -23.35
CA LEU A 490 11.23 9.69 -23.21
C LEU A 490 10.57 9.78 -24.62
N ALA A 491 9.34 9.29 -24.73
CA ALA A 491 8.65 9.23 -26.02
C ALA A 491 7.97 10.56 -26.40
N ASP A 492 7.56 11.34 -25.39
CA ASP A 492 6.92 12.65 -25.51
C ASP A 492 7.93 13.80 -25.66
N SER A 493 9.13 13.62 -25.11
CA SER A 493 10.15 14.64 -24.97
C SER A 493 11.53 14.05 -25.23
N LYS A 494 12.43 14.81 -25.87
CA LYS A 494 13.82 14.35 -26.11
C LYS A 494 14.69 14.35 -24.84
N ALA A 495 14.07 14.39 -23.66
CA ALA A 495 14.71 14.28 -22.36
C ALA A 495 15.22 12.85 -22.10
N ALA A 496 16.10 12.70 -21.12
CA ALA A 496 16.56 11.38 -20.68
C ALA A 496 15.38 10.61 -20.06
N ALA A 497 15.19 9.37 -20.50
CA ALA A 497 14.33 8.42 -19.80
C ALA A 497 15.02 7.93 -18.52
N THR A 498 14.27 7.24 -17.66
CA THR A 498 14.84 6.69 -16.43
C THR A 498 15.89 5.63 -16.73
N VAL A 499 16.95 5.67 -15.93
CA VAL A 499 18.05 4.68 -15.93
C VAL A 499 17.93 3.71 -14.76
N ASP A 500 16.95 3.91 -13.88
CA ASP A 500 16.65 3.04 -12.73
C ASP A 500 15.72 1.88 -13.06
N ASP A 501 15.66 0.96 -12.10
CA ASP A 501 14.59 -0.01 -11.99
C ASP A 501 13.25 0.74 -11.85
N ILE A 502 12.19 0.16 -12.40
CA ILE A 502 10.87 0.78 -12.41
C ILE A 502 9.89 -0.29 -11.98
N SER A 503 9.17 -0.06 -10.90
CA SER A 503 8.11 -0.94 -10.44
C SER A 503 6.89 -0.10 -10.05
N VAL A 504 5.70 -0.53 -10.49
CA VAL A 504 4.46 0.25 -10.37
C VAL A 504 3.30 -0.67 -9.99
N ILE A 505 2.65 -0.38 -8.85
CA ILE A 505 1.39 -0.98 -8.40
C ILE A 505 0.25 0.03 -8.64
N VAL A 506 -0.86 -0.40 -9.23
CA VAL A 506 -2.04 0.45 -9.53
C VAL A 506 -3.29 -0.16 -8.90
N ILE A 507 -3.71 0.41 -7.76
CA ILE A 507 -4.71 -0.17 -6.85
C ILE A 507 -6.04 0.60 -6.98
N PRO A 508 -7.15 -0.06 -7.38
CA PRO A 508 -8.47 0.57 -7.42
C PRO A 508 -9.12 0.62 -6.04
N VAL A 509 -9.01 1.76 -5.36
CA VAL A 509 -9.45 1.96 -3.96
C VAL A 509 -10.96 1.68 -3.78
N SER A 510 -11.76 1.93 -4.83
CA SER A 510 -13.21 1.67 -4.85
C SER A 510 -13.59 0.21 -4.59
N GLN A 511 -12.71 -0.75 -4.89
CA GLN A 511 -13.00 -2.18 -4.77
C GLN A 511 -12.86 -2.68 -3.32
N TYR A 512 -11.85 -2.20 -2.59
CA TYR A 512 -11.74 -2.44 -1.15
C TYR A 512 -12.98 -1.92 -0.40
N TYR A 513 -13.45 -0.73 -0.74
CA TYR A 513 -14.59 -0.16 -0.04
C TYR A 513 -15.88 -0.99 -0.23
N LYS A 514 -16.08 -1.62 -1.40
CA LYS A 514 -17.19 -2.57 -1.61
C LYS A 514 -17.08 -3.77 -0.66
N GLU A 515 -15.91 -4.40 -0.59
CA GLU A 515 -15.66 -5.53 0.33
C GLU A 515 -15.88 -5.11 1.80
N HIS A 516 -15.48 -3.91 2.20
CA HIS A 516 -15.74 -3.39 3.54
C HIS A 516 -17.24 -3.16 3.82
N VAL A 517 -18.00 -2.65 2.85
CA VAL A 517 -19.46 -2.48 2.97
C VAL A 517 -20.16 -3.85 3.08
N GLU A 518 -19.79 -4.82 2.24
CA GLU A 518 -20.31 -6.19 2.28
C GLU A 518 -19.99 -6.87 3.62
N TRP A 519 -18.73 -6.81 4.08
CA TRP A 519 -18.33 -7.31 5.39
C TRP A 519 -19.11 -6.64 6.53
N THR A 520 -19.27 -5.31 6.50
CA THR A 520 -20.03 -4.57 7.52
C THR A 520 -21.50 -4.97 7.55
N GLN A 521 -22.12 -5.25 6.40
CA GLN A 521 -23.49 -5.74 6.30
C GLN A 521 -23.63 -7.18 6.81
N ASN A 522 -22.66 -8.06 6.51
CA ASN A 522 -22.63 -9.43 7.02
C ASN A 522 -22.51 -9.43 8.54
N TYR A 523 -21.50 -8.74 9.07
CA TYR A 523 -21.28 -8.58 10.51
C TYR A 523 -22.55 -8.08 11.24
N LYS A 524 -23.21 -7.02 10.74
CA LYS A 524 -24.43 -6.50 11.37
C LYS A 524 -25.56 -7.53 11.40
N ARG A 525 -25.74 -8.32 10.32
CA ARG A 525 -26.74 -9.40 10.27
C ARG A 525 -26.42 -10.52 11.26
N ASP A 526 -25.17 -10.94 11.33
CA ASP A 526 -24.72 -12.00 12.25
C ASP A 526 -24.82 -11.56 13.72
N LEU A 527 -24.57 -10.27 13.99
CA LEU A 527 -24.73 -9.66 15.30
C LEU A 527 -26.21 -9.61 15.71
N GLU A 528 -27.10 -9.18 14.82
CA GLU A 528 -28.55 -9.22 15.06
C GLU A 528 -29.06 -10.64 15.29
N HIS A 529 -28.57 -11.62 14.52
CA HIS A 529 -28.91 -13.03 14.70
C HIS A 529 -28.50 -13.53 16.09
N ARG A 530 -27.24 -13.29 16.50
CA ARG A 530 -26.75 -13.65 17.85
C ARG A 530 -27.55 -12.98 18.96
N ARG A 531 -27.91 -11.71 18.81
CA ARG A 531 -28.76 -10.98 19.78
C ARG A 531 -30.17 -11.59 19.89
N ARG A 532 -30.82 -11.92 18.76
CA ARG A 532 -32.13 -12.58 18.74
C ARG A 532 -32.07 -13.98 19.35
N GLN A 533 -31.02 -14.75 19.07
CA GLN A 533 -30.81 -16.07 19.66
C GLN A 533 -30.58 -16.00 21.18
N ALA A 534 -29.78 -15.05 21.66
CA ALA A 534 -29.59 -14.81 23.09
C ALA A 534 -30.90 -14.41 23.79
N GLN A 535 -31.70 -13.52 23.19
CA GLN A 535 -33.02 -13.15 23.70
C GLN A 535 -34.00 -14.34 23.73
N ALA A 536 -34.01 -15.18 22.69
CA ALA A 536 -34.83 -16.39 22.64
C ALA A 536 -34.41 -17.41 23.71
N ASN A 537 -33.11 -17.60 23.93
CA ASN A 537 -32.58 -18.46 24.99
C ASN A 537 -32.97 -17.95 26.38
N MET A 538 -32.81 -16.65 26.66
CA MET A 538 -33.24 -16.03 27.93
C MET A 538 -34.75 -16.15 28.15
N ALA A 539 -35.56 -15.97 27.10
CA ALA A 539 -37.01 -16.15 27.19
C ALA A 539 -37.38 -17.62 27.49
N GLN A 540 -36.72 -18.58 26.85
CA GLN A 540 -36.93 -20.01 27.09
C GLN A 540 -36.49 -20.41 28.52
N GLU A 541 -35.38 -19.86 29.01
CA GLU A 541 -34.90 -20.09 30.37
C GLU A 541 -35.89 -19.52 31.40
N ALA A 542 -36.40 -18.30 31.20
CA ALA A 542 -37.44 -17.70 32.05
C ALA A 542 -38.76 -18.53 32.04
N VAL A 543 -39.17 -19.06 30.88
CA VAL A 543 -40.31 -19.98 30.78
C VAL A 543 -40.05 -21.29 31.52
N ASN A 544 -38.83 -21.84 31.42
CA ASN A 544 -38.46 -23.07 32.14
C ASN A 544 -38.48 -22.86 33.67
N VAL A 545 -37.99 -21.71 34.15
CA VAL A 545 -38.05 -21.33 35.58
C VAL A 545 -39.50 -21.17 36.03
N LEU A 546 -40.34 -20.47 35.26
CA LEU A 546 -41.77 -20.31 35.59
C LEU A 546 -42.50 -21.65 35.64
N ASN A 547 -42.24 -22.54 34.68
CA ASN A 547 -42.80 -23.90 34.67
C ASN A 547 -42.32 -24.73 35.87
N GLY A 548 -41.07 -24.52 36.33
CA GLY A 548 -40.54 -25.14 37.54
C GLY A 548 -41.30 -24.69 38.80
N VAL A 549 -41.52 -23.37 38.95
CA VAL A 549 -42.30 -22.82 40.08
C VAL A 549 -43.74 -23.34 40.06
N ILE A 550 -44.40 -23.37 38.88
CA ILE A 550 -45.76 -23.91 38.75
C ILE A 550 -45.81 -25.41 39.08
N ALA A 551 -44.77 -26.18 38.75
CA ALA A 551 -44.69 -27.59 39.09
C ALA A 551 -44.48 -27.83 40.60
N GLU A 552 -43.67 -27.00 41.28
CA GLU A 552 -43.53 -27.04 42.73
C GLU A 552 -44.84 -26.64 43.44
N GLU A 553 -45.52 -25.57 43.00
CA GLU A 553 -46.83 -25.18 43.54
C GLU A 553 -47.89 -26.27 43.34
N ALA A 554 -47.91 -26.95 42.18
CA ALA A 554 -48.84 -28.05 41.93
C ALA A 554 -48.57 -29.28 42.82
N HIS A 555 -47.30 -29.61 43.08
CA HIS A 555 -46.92 -30.73 43.95
C HIS A 555 -47.29 -30.47 45.42
N VAL A 556 -47.21 -29.21 45.88
CA VAL A 556 -47.67 -28.82 47.22
C VAL A 556 -49.19 -28.98 47.38
N VAL A 557 -49.97 -28.75 46.31
CA VAL A 557 -51.44 -28.95 46.34
C VAL A 557 -51.82 -30.43 46.35
N GLU A 558 -51.10 -31.30 45.64
CA GLU A 558 -51.36 -32.75 45.70
C GLU A 558 -50.93 -33.38 47.04
N GLU A 559 -49.93 -32.82 47.73
CA GLU A 559 -49.53 -33.26 49.09
C GLU A 559 -50.49 -32.82 50.21
N GLU A 560 -51.39 -31.85 49.98
CA GLU A 560 -52.42 -31.41 50.96
C GLU A 560 -53.74 -32.22 50.91
N GLU A 561 -53.96 -33.10 49.92
CA GLU A 561 -55.23 -33.86 49.77
C GLU A 561 -55.21 -35.33 50.30
N GLU A 562 -54.11 -35.84 50.86
CA GLU A 562 -54.03 -37.21 51.44
C GLU A 562 -54.12 -37.30 52.98
N GLU A 563 -55.19 -36.76 53.60
CA GLU A 563 -55.69 -37.25 54.92
C GLU A 563 -57.23 -37.31 54.97
N GLY A 564 -57.83 -38.51 54.86
CA GLY A 564 -59.29 -38.66 55.05
C GLY A 564 -59.95 -39.98 54.59
N GLU A 565 -59.70 -41.10 55.25
CA GLU A 565 -60.37 -42.39 54.97
C GLU A 565 -61.76 -42.53 55.66
N VAL A 566 -62.85 -42.73 54.90
CA VAL A 566 -64.10 -43.39 55.38
C VAL A 566 -64.77 -44.19 54.25
N VAL A 567 -65.33 -45.36 54.59
CA VAL A 567 -65.80 -46.43 53.67
C VAL A 567 -67.35 -46.57 53.68
N VAL A 568 -67.94 -47.36 52.74
CA VAL A 568 -69.32 -47.99 52.73
C VAL A 568 -70.45 -47.19 52.04
N HIS A 569 -71.32 -47.67 51.12
CA HIS A 569 -71.49 -48.91 50.30
C HIS A 569 -72.42 -48.65 49.07
N GLU A 570 -72.23 -49.38 47.94
CA GLU A 570 -73.21 -49.86 46.90
C GLU A 570 -74.21 -48.88 46.18
N ALA A 571 -74.63 -49.05 44.91
CA ALA A 571 -74.64 -50.22 44.00
C ALA A 571 -74.56 -49.86 42.48
N ARG A 572 -74.17 -50.88 41.66
CA ARG A 572 -74.41 -51.17 40.20
C ARG A 572 -75.09 -50.12 39.29
N THR A 573 -74.75 -49.97 37.98
CA THR A 573 -74.55 -51.05 36.97
C THR A 573 -73.90 -50.52 35.66
N THR A 574 -72.92 -51.25 35.07
CA THR A 574 -72.57 -51.45 33.61
C THR A 574 -72.69 -50.30 32.58
N GLN A 575 -71.89 -50.10 31.50
CA GLN A 575 -70.71 -50.71 30.82
C GLN A 575 -70.26 -49.66 29.74
N LYS A 576 -69.15 -49.70 28.97
CA LYS A 576 -68.12 -50.72 28.65
C LYS A 576 -66.79 -50.05 28.16
N GLN A 577 -65.78 -50.88 27.92
CA GLN A 577 -64.48 -50.65 27.23
C GLN A 577 -64.57 -50.96 25.70
N PRO A 578 -63.51 -50.89 24.84
CA PRO A 578 -62.04 -50.97 25.07
C PRO A 578 -61.17 -49.99 24.21
N GLU A 579 -59.84 -50.06 24.04
CA GLU A 579 -58.65 -50.38 24.87
C GLU A 579 -57.40 -49.76 24.21
N LYS A 580 -56.29 -49.60 24.95
CA LYS A 580 -54.93 -49.40 24.39
C LYS A 580 -54.33 -50.76 23.96
N GLN A 581 -53.28 -50.77 23.14
CA GLN A 581 -51.90 -51.14 23.59
C GLN A 581 -50.87 -51.35 22.45
N GLN A 582 -49.70 -50.71 22.61
CA GLN A 582 -48.32 -51.23 22.37
C GLN A 582 -47.94 -51.67 20.92
N ARG A 583 -46.68 -51.83 20.49
CA ARG A 583 -45.37 -51.87 21.18
C ARG A 583 -44.20 -51.55 20.20
N SER A 584 -43.03 -51.20 20.76
CA SER A 584 -41.64 -51.48 20.31
C SER A 584 -41.16 -51.20 18.87
N GLN A 585 -40.14 -50.33 18.80
CA GLN A 585 -38.81 -50.54 18.17
C GLN A 585 -38.67 -51.49 16.97
N GLU A 586 -38.09 -50.96 15.87
CA GLU A 586 -36.91 -51.55 15.22
C GLU A 586 -36.17 -50.48 14.40
N ALA A 587 -34.89 -50.70 14.11
CA ALA A 587 -34.02 -49.77 13.38
C ALA A 587 -33.47 -50.44 12.13
N VAL A 588 -33.50 -49.73 10.99
CA VAL A 588 -32.76 -50.10 9.77
C VAL A 588 -32.15 -48.84 9.15
N ASP A 589 -30.93 -49.00 8.68
CA ASP A 589 -30.06 -48.03 8.01
C ASP A 589 -30.50 -47.79 6.55
N GLU A 590 -30.46 -46.54 6.07
CA GLU A 590 -30.25 -46.24 4.65
C GLU A 590 -29.85 -44.77 4.41
N THR A 591 -28.58 -44.55 4.03
CA THR A 591 -28.07 -43.29 3.47
C THR A 591 -28.76 -42.90 2.16
N LEU A 592 -29.10 -41.61 2.00
CA LEU A 592 -29.23 -41.01 0.66
C LEU A 592 -28.85 -39.52 0.64
N VAL A 593 -27.97 -39.19 -0.31
CA VAL A 593 -27.50 -37.83 -0.62
C VAL A 593 -28.53 -37.13 -1.51
N VAL A 594 -28.85 -35.86 -1.25
CA VAL A 594 -29.58 -35.01 -2.20
C VAL A 594 -28.90 -33.64 -2.32
N GLU A 595 -28.57 -33.29 -3.56
CA GLU A 595 -27.98 -32.01 -3.95
C GLU A 595 -28.97 -30.86 -3.81
N LEU A 596 -28.48 -29.67 -3.43
CA LEU A 596 -29.23 -28.43 -3.54
C LEU A 596 -28.67 -27.59 -4.70
N THR A 597 -29.34 -27.65 -5.85
CA THR A 597 -29.19 -26.64 -6.91
C THR A 597 -30.36 -25.65 -6.87
N PRO A 598 -30.13 -24.34 -7.11
CA PRO A 598 -31.15 -23.32 -6.95
C PRO A 598 -32.02 -23.18 -8.20
N SER A 599 -33.33 -23.03 -8.04
CA SER A 599 -34.24 -22.68 -9.13
C SER A 599 -34.85 -21.28 -8.94
N LEU A 600 -34.73 -20.47 -10.00
CA LEU A 600 -35.14 -19.08 -10.06
C LEU A 600 -36.66 -18.89 -10.03
N LYS A 601 -37.10 -17.74 -9.50
CA LYS A 601 -38.22 -16.98 -10.11
C LYS A 601 -37.87 -15.50 -10.24
N GLN A 602 -37.61 -15.08 -11.48
CA GLN A 602 -37.69 -13.68 -11.87
C GLN A 602 -39.16 -13.24 -11.87
N VAL A 603 -39.42 -11.99 -11.49
CA VAL A 603 -40.68 -11.30 -11.79
C VAL A 603 -40.36 -10.21 -12.81
N GLN A 604 -40.91 -10.36 -14.02
CA GLN A 604 -40.97 -9.28 -14.99
C GLN A 604 -42.26 -8.49 -14.78
N LEU A 605 -42.19 -7.16 -14.92
CA LEU A 605 -43.35 -6.30 -15.14
C LEU A 605 -43.09 -5.52 -16.44
N LYS A 606 -44.13 -5.45 -17.29
CA LYS A 606 -44.16 -4.60 -18.49
C LYS A 606 -45.44 -3.77 -18.50
N ASP A 607 -45.23 -2.48 -18.70
CA ASP A 607 -45.93 -1.53 -19.58
C ASP A 607 -47.47 -1.52 -19.70
N ALA A 608 -48.03 -0.31 -19.64
CA ALA A 608 -49.35 0.05 -20.17
C ALA A 608 -49.39 1.53 -20.63
N ASP A 609 -49.02 1.73 -21.90
CA ASP A 609 -49.65 2.58 -22.95
C ASP A 609 -50.13 4.05 -22.82
N ALA A 610 -50.07 4.70 -24.01
CA ALA A 610 -50.93 5.77 -24.57
C ALA A 610 -50.67 7.27 -24.21
N ALA A 611 -50.79 8.25 -25.13
CA ALA A 611 -50.92 8.27 -26.60
C ALA A 611 -50.79 9.71 -27.20
N ALA A 612 -50.90 9.82 -28.54
CA ALA A 612 -50.98 11.01 -29.45
C ALA A 612 -49.64 11.56 -30.02
N ALA A 613 -49.33 11.56 -31.34
CA ALA A 613 -50.04 12.02 -32.57
C ALA A 613 -49.86 13.54 -32.85
N ASP A 614 -49.61 14.08 -34.06
CA ASP A 614 -49.55 13.57 -35.45
C ASP A 614 -48.84 14.59 -36.41
N SER A 615 -48.54 14.17 -37.65
CA SER A 615 -48.23 14.96 -38.88
C SER A 615 -46.87 15.70 -39.00
N GLY A 616 -46.25 15.85 -40.20
CA GLY A 616 -46.52 15.25 -41.52
C GLY A 616 -46.10 16.14 -42.72
N LYS A 617 -45.50 15.55 -43.77
CA LYS A 617 -45.14 16.10 -45.12
C LYS A 617 -43.94 17.05 -45.19
N GLU A 618 -43.07 17.15 -46.20
CA GLU A 618 -42.79 16.59 -47.56
C GLU A 618 -42.55 17.74 -48.56
N GLU A 619 -41.52 17.61 -49.43
CA GLU A 619 -41.38 18.24 -50.78
C GLU A 619 -41.24 19.79 -50.90
N ASP A 620 -40.56 20.42 -51.90
CA ASP A 620 -39.76 19.96 -53.07
C ASP A 620 -38.72 21.02 -53.58
N ASN A 621 -37.74 20.56 -54.39
CA ASN A 621 -36.92 21.15 -55.49
C ASN A 621 -36.50 22.64 -55.66
N GLY A 622 -35.29 22.80 -56.25
CA GLY A 622 -34.90 23.88 -57.20
C GLY A 622 -33.48 24.46 -56.97
N LYS A 623 -32.41 24.09 -57.73
CA LYS A 623 -31.95 24.65 -59.04
C LYS A 623 -31.75 26.19 -59.05
N GLU A 624 -30.67 26.80 -59.60
CA GLU A 624 -29.65 26.35 -60.56
C GLU A 624 -28.39 27.28 -60.62
N LYS A 625 -27.23 26.73 -61.05
CA LYS A 625 -26.14 27.29 -61.91
C LYS A 625 -25.31 28.58 -61.62
N GLU A 626 -23.99 28.42 -61.87
CA GLU A 626 -23.03 29.32 -62.58
C GLU A 626 -22.65 30.69 -61.93
N ARG A 627 -21.45 31.30 -62.10
CA ARG A 627 -20.21 30.98 -62.87
C ARG A 627 -19.00 31.80 -62.35
N GLU A 628 -17.85 31.54 -62.98
CA GLU A 628 -16.71 32.47 -63.20
C GLU A 628 -15.64 32.74 -62.13
N ALA A 629 -14.40 32.79 -62.62
CA ALA A 629 -13.19 33.25 -61.97
C ALA A 629 -12.67 34.48 -62.71
N THR A 630 -11.84 35.33 -62.08
CA THR A 630 -10.69 36.02 -62.71
C THR A 630 -9.78 36.72 -61.69
N THR A 631 -8.48 36.64 -61.97
CA THR A 631 -7.28 37.23 -61.36
C THR A 631 -7.26 38.78 -61.27
N THR A 632 -6.63 39.35 -60.22
CA THR A 632 -5.80 40.60 -60.19
C THR A 632 -5.18 40.69 -58.78
N ARG A 633 -3.86 40.62 -58.50
CA ARG A 633 -2.62 41.32 -58.92
C ARG A 633 -2.30 42.61 -58.11
N GLN A 634 -1.21 42.54 -57.32
CA GLN A 634 -0.40 43.66 -56.75
C GLN A 634 -1.05 44.53 -55.63
N GLN A 635 -0.32 45.19 -54.71
CA GLN A 635 1.11 45.58 -54.67
C GLN A 635 1.68 45.74 -53.22
N THR A 636 3.01 45.62 -53.10
CA THR A 636 3.96 45.90 -51.97
C THR A 636 4.07 47.41 -51.58
N PRO A 637 4.88 47.93 -50.60
CA PRO A 637 6.21 47.42 -50.11
C PRO A 637 6.71 47.73 -48.67
N GLN A 638 8.02 47.45 -48.43
CA GLN A 638 8.95 48.00 -47.42
C GLN A 638 8.88 47.50 -45.95
N GLN A 639 9.98 47.45 -45.15
CA GLN A 639 11.43 47.21 -45.39
C GLN A 639 12.16 47.06 -44.01
N GLN A 640 13.49 46.83 -44.01
CA GLN A 640 14.44 46.90 -42.85
C GLN A 640 14.42 45.76 -41.81
N GLN A 641 15.53 45.41 -41.14
CA GLN A 641 16.96 45.32 -41.56
C GLN A 641 17.71 44.39 -40.57
N LYS A 642 18.76 43.68 -41.02
CA LYS A 642 19.65 42.88 -40.15
C LYS A 642 20.95 43.61 -39.85
N GLY A 643 21.35 43.67 -38.57
CA GLY A 643 22.67 44.14 -38.12
C GLY A 643 23.54 43.00 -37.56
N ARG A 644 24.84 43.01 -37.84
CA ARG A 644 25.81 41.95 -37.48
C ARG A 644 27.19 42.56 -37.19
N LYS A 645 27.84 42.20 -36.07
CA LYS A 645 29.28 42.39 -35.72
C LYS A 645 29.52 41.72 -34.35
N GLY A 646 30.69 41.18 -33.99
CA GLY A 646 31.96 41.02 -34.73
C GLY A 646 32.91 40.06 -33.97
N LYS A 647 34.01 39.62 -34.61
CA LYS A 647 35.04 38.74 -34.00
C LYS A 647 36.14 39.54 -33.31
N GLY A 648 36.79 38.93 -32.30
CA GLY A 648 38.13 39.28 -31.85
C GLY A 648 38.95 38.01 -31.61
N LYS A 649 40.24 38.01 -31.98
CA LYS A 649 41.23 37.00 -31.60
C LYS A 649 42.23 37.69 -30.66
N HIS A 650 42.56 37.06 -29.54
CA HIS A 650 43.94 36.75 -29.19
C HIS A 650 43.99 35.62 -28.15
#